data_AF-G0UCQ5-F1
#
_entry.id   AF-G0UCQ5-F1
#
_cell.length_a   1.000
_cell.length_b   1.000
_cell.length_c   1.000
_cell.angle_alpha   90.00
_cell.angle_beta   90.00
_cell.angle_gamma   90.00
#
_symmetry.space_group_name_H-M   'P 1'
#
loop_
_entity.id
_entity.type
_entity.pdbx_description
1 polymer ?
#
loop_
_entity_poly.entity_id
_entity_poly.type
_entity_poly.pdbx_seq_one_letter_code
_entity_poly.pdbx_strand_id
1 'polypeptide(L)'
;MMWPKPGMLRGWRRAVDTDSSFATWDWKIGRRGLKTLDVREYRPLATPIEFRFYQRYANHPNRQSGIQFLTHYDTHQRFRVNKDYIDYMHWGREQGQARLPHRHQRVAFDFDDQLHPTRTGTLGAVGAFGDESYSDTEKEDSSCWWFSSQDPTFGRHPDLSATFDPNRRVFSHPEHWNKMFSKRRPGEGDIDLSVLPSRSLLGPLMSHSDTRGSTYFRVDNRGHSSGRVPGVNAPFLGEFDRKMMQAMSVPLNKDRTITGNDGRFSKTIMINEPRTHQALSAKTAGELCREIDRATNAVYSKLTVLESAQSGLTDYFCGGVNFEALGFDVQMAALLQERARTILATCHQGAASPSSSFLDSRLDLSSALTAGSAISSAEEREVAVLLRDASRYEDRAEDVLRQHACLIWRVYTASRPLMALTNGKCRGTGCGVSLYAKYCALKDASEFIFDGPNIGLTPYGGVTRLLARPETSLKYPGLAEFVMLTGTSLFAGDALRLGWSDLFTTVPDTSYHIKEWFDTTEHMHNDAVAWQLGHLLETCFKMRDAHTSAMERAAITSVRARWVEDAFADQQSVQQIMKSLSDIEQLPFDSPYNSQDESRCTPYTLSGVAAGVQRLGEHRLRYTLSPWDITPPEDEIALQHTSQMFKAYVLERHGSVDVVVSRNSEKVAAWNRQRQQEYKAYLNLKKAPHPRHVYARLEGCEGKIVDFDFVFSVEQKSASASNCDEPVATAMLDSLKRRVLAALGMPPDRTVELGWYLPTLDTCPIYSDEELLQVLHVDPGIEDPKAQLRYPPIYFILKRCSLYFSEWAYAVRHQLLLQSPFALRATFEMLQEVRGDGAAENVLGLEETLGTEFKYISRLMRRPDFYSIGVHTDKSAEQWERIREERRHNVHHSHRPTRPLPDFEMVFERNVEIDGHVFALRPRWSPRTLQEVEDSSIVSLRAPLSYDTDRTAPLYVAVQCAKADRLSGMLQDAGGLEVVSGLGEVDEDGKPRALPLQGDARVPTNVSFYEMARHPWEDTASSFRRDGFTEGSLEYFEAQYRSAERAVYDEEGRGVRNYWPSRSAVDGVSEDEEKDAQLLQERLFGPLKQAEASVEPWARNLRRNARAGTLDYRTEIASQEEKIYDDEYYRWFIQPGRHPNPSGLVSGSRKTTSAQGDGHEAELERIWRKVVGDESGCYYEATGGAGDEAEGGLAGAFDGDNEEGESVTNVEDVE
;
A
#
# COMPACT_ATOMS: atom_id res chain seq x y z
N MET A 1 -38.06 -13.18 14.63
CA MET A 1 -39.11 -13.75 15.51
C MET A 1 -39.71 -12.64 16.35
N MET A 2 -40.90 -12.86 16.94
CA MET A 2 -41.71 -11.83 17.60
C MET A 2 -41.09 -11.29 18.91
N TRP A 3 -41.34 -10.01 19.19
CA TRP A 3 -41.21 -9.41 20.52
C TRP A 3 -42.32 -9.92 21.46
N PRO A 4 -42.15 -9.81 22.80
CA PRO A 4 -42.88 -8.72 23.46
C PRO A 4 -42.15 -8.00 24.61
N LYS A 5 -42.59 -6.77 24.86
CA LYS A 5 -42.49 -5.93 26.07
C LYS A 5 -43.85 -5.22 26.22
N PRO A 6 -44.20 -4.61 27.37
CA PRO A 6 -43.77 -4.82 28.75
C PRO A 6 -44.99 -5.09 29.68
N GLY A 7 -44.83 -5.05 31.01
CA GLY A 7 -45.95 -5.05 31.97
C GLY A 7 -45.53 -4.52 33.35
N MET A 8 -46.37 -3.68 33.98
CA MET A 8 -45.99 -2.95 35.21
C MET A 8 -47.18 -2.64 36.14
N LEU A 9 -46.98 -2.83 37.45
CA LEU A 9 -47.69 -2.25 38.62
C LEU A 9 -49.22 -2.40 38.81
N ARG A 10 -49.59 -3.08 39.92
CA ARG A 10 -50.61 -2.78 40.99
C ARG A 10 -50.96 -4.12 41.69
N GLY A 11 -51.21 -4.26 43.01
CA GLY A 11 -51.25 -3.33 44.15
C GLY A 11 -52.59 -3.40 44.92
N TRP A 12 -52.59 -3.42 46.27
CA TRP A 12 -53.67 -3.11 47.29
C TRP A 12 -53.16 -3.57 48.70
N ARG A 13 -53.32 -2.85 49.83
CA ARG A 13 -54.50 -2.59 50.73
C ARG A 13 -55.10 -3.90 51.33
N ARG A 14 -55.47 -4.07 52.62
CA ARG A 14 -55.55 -3.31 53.92
C ARG A 14 -55.74 -4.39 55.06
N ALA A 15 -55.79 -4.21 56.40
CA ALA A 15 -55.39 -3.22 57.44
C ALA A 15 -55.73 -3.81 58.86
N VAL A 16 -55.76 -2.98 59.94
CA VAL A 16 -56.36 -3.19 61.30
C VAL A 16 -55.49 -3.86 62.39
N ASP A 17 -55.12 -3.06 63.42
CA ASP A 17 -55.35 -3.15 64.90
C ASP A 17 -55.71 -4.52 65.56
N THR A 18 -55.54 -4.79 66.88
CA THR A 18 -55.39 -3.95 68.11
C THR A 18 -54.70 -4.74 69.27
N ASP A 19 -54.34 -4.06 70.38
CA ASP A 19 -54.41 -4.43 71.83
C ASP A 19 -54.62 -5.91 72.31
N SER A 20 -54.11 -6.38 73.46
CA SER A 20 -53.35 -5.77 74.59
C SER A 20 -52.71 -6.82 75.55
N SER A 21 -52.11 -6.35 76.66
CA SER A 21 -51.59 -7.05 77.87
C SER A 21 -52.20 -8.43 78.21
N PHE A 22 -51.43 -9.44 78.66
CA PHE A 22 -50.75 -9.55 79.98
C PHE A 22 -49.71 -10.71 79.95
N ALA A 23 -48.84 -11.02 80.95
CA ALA A 23 -48.56 -10.54 82.33
C ALA A 23 -47.08 -10.82 82.71
N THR A 24 -46.65 -10.45 83.93
CA THR A 24 -45.30 -10.70 84.50
C THR A 24 -45.27 -11.85 85.52
N TRP A 25 -44.19 -12.65 85.52
CA TRP A 25 -43.68 -13.40 86.68
C TRP A 25 -42.15 -13.32 86.69
N ASP A 26 -41.54 -13.14 87.87
CA ASP A 26 -40.10 -12.87 88.06
C ASP A 26 -39.36 -14.08 88.65
N TRP A 27 -38.23 -14.46 88.04
CA TRP A 27 -37.17 -15.24 88.69
C TRP A 27 -35.79 -14.88 88.14
N LYS A 28 -34.92 -14.36 89.01
CA LYS A 28 -33.57 -13.88 88.68
C LYS A 28 -32.58 -15.03 88.52
N ILE A 29 -31.94 -15.13 87.36
CA ILE A 29 -30.57 -15.70 87.23
C ILE A 29 -29.72 -14.72 86.40
N GLY A 30 -28.66 -14.17 87.02
CA GLY A 30 -27.91 -13.06 86.45
C GLY A 30 -26.86 -13.47 85.41
N ARG A 31 -26.85 -12.80 84.26
CA ARG A 31 -25.67 -12.58 83.41
C ARG A 31 -25.56 -11.11 83.05
N ARG A 32 -24.34 -10.61 82.87
CA ARG A 32 -24.06 -9.18 82.61
C ARG A 32 -24.71 -8.75 81.29
N GLY A 33 -25.64 -7.80 81.35
CA GLY A 33 -26.20 -7.18 80.15
C GLY A 33 -25.15 -6.32 79.42
N LEU A 34 -25.20 -6.32 78.10
CA LEU A 34 -24.47 -5.36 77.27
C LEU A 34 -25.05 -3.95 77.54
N LYS A 35 -24.18 -2.93 77.57
CA LYS A 35 -24.61 -1.54 77.73
C LYS A 35 -25.23 -1.05 76.41
N THR A 36 -26.43 -0.50 76.45
CA THR A 36 -27.16 0.00 75.27
C THR A 36 -26.67 1.36 74.76
N LEU A 37 -25.80 2.02 75.52
CA LEU A 37 -25.06 3.21 75.12
C LEU A 37 -23.59 2.86 75.04
N ASP A 38 -22.88 3.38 74.03
CA ASP A 38 -21.45 3.14 73.87
C ASP A 38 -20.68 3.61 75.11
N VAL A 39 -19.67 2.84 75.50
CA VAL A 39 -18.91 3.04 76.74
C VAL A 39 -17.70 3.95 76.50
N ARG A 40 -17.44 4.33 75.25
CA ARG A 40 -16.40 5.26 74.81
C ARG A 40 -16.92 6.07 73.62
N GLU A 41 -16.69 7.38 73.56
CA GLU A 41 -16.99 8.16 72.36
C GLU A 41 -15.92 7.94 71.26
N TYR A 42 -15.95 6.76 70.63
CA TYR A 42 -15.00 6.40 69.58
C TYR A 42 -15.53 6.79 68.20
N ARG A 43 -15.07 7.95 67.68
CA ARG A 43 -15.40 8.45 66.34
C ARG A 43 -14.16 8.39 65.42
N PRO A 44 -13.86 7.24 64.78
CA PRO A 44 -12.74 7.14 63.86
C PRO A 44 -12.99 7.99 62.62
N LEU A 45 -12.14 8.98 62.38
CA LEU A 45 -12.21 9.85 61.19
C LEU A 45 -11.67 9.19 59.92
N ALA A 46 -10.94 8.07 60.06
CA ALA A 46 -10.49 7.27 58.94
C ALA A 46 -11.69 6.60 58.24
N THR A 47 -11.85 6.85 56.94
CA THR A 47 -12.93 6.27 56.12
C THR A 47 -12.34 5.47 54.93
N PRO A 48 -11.89 4.21 55.17
CA PRO A 48 -11.23 3.39 54.14
C PRO A 48 -12.03 3.26 52.85
N ILE A 49 -11.34 3.26 51.71
CA ILE A 49 -11.97 3.30 50.38
C ILE A 49 -12.81 2.05 50.12
N GLU A 50 -12.42 0.91 50.71
CA GLU A 50 -13.10 -0.38 50.63
C GLU A 50 -14.39 -0.42 51.46
N PHE A 51 -14.44 0.32 52.57
CA PHE A 51 -15.65 0.45 53.40
C PHE A 51 -16.66 1.42 52.78
N ARG A 52 -16.19 2.40 52.00
CA ARG A 52 -17.04 3.35 51.26
C ARG A 52 -17.55 2.79 49.93
N PHE A 53 -16.68 2.16 49.15
CA PHE A 53 -16.91 1.79 47.75
C PHE A 53 -16.73 0.28 47.50
N TYR A 54 -17.44 -0.53 48.29
CA TYR A 54 -17.46 -1.99 48.22
C TYR A 54 -17.99 -2.56 46.88
N GLN A 55 -18.52 -1.70 45.98
CA GLN A 55 -18.91 -2.02 44.61
C GLN A 55 -17.73 -1.98 43.62
N ARG A 56 -16.53 -1.57 44.08
CA ARG A 56 -15.29 -1.50 43.28
C ARG A 56 -14.12 -2.23 43.95
N TYR A 57 -14.07 -2.27 45.27
CA TYR A 57 -13.01 -2.94 46.04
C TYR A 57 -13.56 -4.10 46.86
N ALA A 58 -12.79 -5.19 46.97
CA ALA A 58 -13.20 -6.42 47.66
C ALA A 58 -12.11 -6.91 48.62
N ASN A 59 -12.10 -6.42 49.86
CA ASN A 59 -11.09 -6.77 50.87
C ASN A 59 -11.23 -8.19 51.48
N HIS A 60 -12.01 -9.07 50.85
CA HIS A 60 -12.17 -10.46 51.30
C HIS A 60 -11.01 -11.31 50.75
N PRO A 61 -10.26 -12.08 51.56
CA PRO A 61 -8.95 -12.61 51.18
C PRO A 61 -8.96 -13.50 49.94
N ASN A 62 -9.98 -14.34 49.73
CA ASN A 62 -10.09 -15.15 48.52
C ASN A 62 -10.70 -14.41 47.30
N ARG A 63 -11.07 -13.12 47.43
CA ARG A 63 -11.67 -12.31 46.34
C ARG A 63 -10.71 -11.28 45.72
N GLN A 64 -9.47 -11.21 46.21
CA GLN A 64 -8.47 -10.20 45.83
C GLN A 64 -8.10 -10.19 44.32
N SER A 65 -8.41 -11.27 43.59
CA SER A 65 -8.18 -11.36 42.14
C SER A 65 -9.12 -10.47 41.31
N GLY A 66 -10.21 -9.98 41.90
CA GLY A 66 -11.09 -8.98 41.29
C GLY A 66 -12.03 -9.49 40.20
N ILE A 67 -12.37 -8.57 39.29
CA ILE A 67 -13.53 -8.64 38.38
C ILE A 67 -13.09 -8.53 36.91
N GLN A 68 -12.33 -9.52 36.46
CA GLN A 68 -11.63 -9.51 35.17
C GLN A 68 -12.48 -10.12 34.04
N PHE A 69 -13.10 -9.27 33.23
CA PHE A 69 -13.78 -9.68 32.01
C PHE A 69 -12.82 -10.14 30.91
N LEU A 70 -11.61 -9.58 30.84
CA LEU A 70 -10.60 -9.87 29.82
C LEU A 70 -9.79 -11.13 30.16
N THR A 71 -10.48 -12.26 30.37
CA THR A 71 -9.87 -13.58 30.59
C THR A 71 -10.64 -14.66 29.82
N HIS A 72 -9.99 -15.77 29.50
CA HIS A 72 -10.59 -16.89 28.76
C HIS A 72 -11.47 -17.82 29.63
N TYR A 73 -11.68 -17.49 30.90
CA TYR A 73 -12.46 -18.32 31.82
C TYR A 73 -13.97 -18.12 31.64
N ASP A 74 -14.76 -19.10 32.08
CA ASP A 74 -16.23 -19.08 32.05
C ASP A 74 -16.87 -17.95 32.90
N THR A 75 -16.11 -17.35 33.82
CA THR A 75 -16.64 -16.44 34.84
C THR A 75 -15.78 -15.18 35.01
N HIS A 76 -16.34 -14.01 34.64
CA HIS A 76 -15.73 -12.68 34.83
C HIS A 76 -15.37 -12.33 36.29
N GLN A 77 -15.92 -13.05 37.28
CA GLN A 77 -15.50 -12.99 38.68
C GLN A 77 -14.34 -13.97 38.89
N ARG A 78 -13.10 -13.51 38.70
CA ARG A 78 -11.88 -14.35 38.71
C ARG A 78 -11.72 -15.22 39.96
N PHE A 79 -12.29 -14.77 41.09
CA PHE A 79 -12.28 -15.47 42.38
C PHE A 79 -13.32 -16.60 42.51
N ARG A 80 -14.18 -16.82 41.50
CA ARG A 80 -15.08 -17.97 41.40
C ARG A 80 -14.56 -19.05 40.44
N VAL A 81 -13.56 -18.73 39.62
CA VAL A 81 -12.91 -19.67 38.72
C VAL A 81 -12.27 -20.79 39.54
N ASN A 82 -12.59 -22.03 39.18
CA ASN A 82 -12.17 -23.26 39.86
C ASN A 82 -11.15 -24.09 39.05
N LYS A 83 -10.59 -23.50 37.98
CA LYS A 83 -9.57 -24.12 37.13
C LYS A 83 -8.17 -23.82 37.67
N ASP A 84 -7.76 -22.55 37.61
CA ASP A 84 -6.41 -22.12 37.99
C ASP A 84 -6.47 -21.18 39.20
N TYR A 85 -5.89 -21.58 40.32
CA TYR A 85 -5.67 -20.78 41.52
C TYR A 85 -4.31 -20.07 41.45
N ILE A 86 -4.34 -18.73 41.51
CA ILE A 86 -3.15 -17.88 41.32
C ILE A 86 -2.21 -17.84 42.54
N ASP A 87 -0.92 -17.69 42.27
CA ASP A 87 0.13 -17.59 43.30
C ASP A 87 0.60 -16.14 43.50
N TYR A 88 0.11 -15.49 44.56
CA TYR A 88 0.48 -14.11 44.91
C TYR A 88 1.93 -13.92 45.40
N MET A 89 2.67 -15.00 45.69
CA MET A 89 4.05 -14.92 46.18
C MET A 89 5.07 -15.17 45.07
N HIS A 90 4.72 -16.00 44.08
CA HIS A 90 5.66 -16.50 43.08
C HIS A 90 5.32 -16.11 41.63
N TRP A 91 4.13 -15.55 41.36
CA TRP A 91 3.76 -15.03 40.03
C TRP A 91 3.79 -13.49 39.97
N GLY A 92 3.71 -12.95 38.76
CA GLY A 92 3.66 -11.50 38.50
C GLY A 92 4.88 -10.92 37.80
N ARG A 93 5.98 -11.68 37.63
CA ARG A 93 7.26 -11.13 37.12
C ARG A 93 7.15 -10.45 35.75
N GLU A 94 6.63 -11.14 34.74
CA GLU A 94 6.45 -10.61 33.38
C GLU A 94 5.04 -10.04 33.09
N GLN A 95 4.11 -10.16 34.04
CA GLN A 95 2.70 -9.74 33.91
C GLN A 95 2.27 -8.70 34.97
N GLY A 96 3.23 -8.13 35.71
CA GLY A 96 3.04 -7.15 36.78
C GLY A 96 2.34 -7.69 38.02
N GLN A 97 1.01 -7.85 37.96
CA GLN A 97 0.20 -8.28 39.09
C GLN A 97 -0.13 -9.77 38.96
N ALA A 98 0.13 -10.58 39.99
CA ALA A 98 -0.13 -12.03 40.01
C ALA A 98 -1.60 -12.44 39.69
N ARG A 99 -2.55 -11.51 39.74
CA ARG A 99 -3.95 -11.72 39.33
C ARG A 99 -4.18 -11.62 37.82
N LEU A 100 -3.34 -10.94 37.06
CA LEU A 100 -3.51 -10.75 35.62
C LEU A 100 -3.19 -12.07 34.87
N PRO A 101 -3.79 -12.33 33.70
CA PRO A 101 -3.47 -13.51 32.90
C PRO A 101 -2.01 -13.52 32.47
N HIS A 102 -1.46 -14.72 32.25
CA HIS A 102 -0.10 -14.88 31.72
C HIS A 102 0.01 -14.38 30.28
N ARG A 103 1.24 -14.04 29.86
CA ARG A 103 1.54 -13.50 28.51
C ARG A 103 0.95 -14.34 27.36
N HIS A 104 0.94 -15.68 27.48
CA HIS A 104 0.40 -16.61 26.48
C HIS A 104 -1.12 -16.85 26.56
N GLN A 105 -1.81 -16.31 27.56
CA GLN A 105 -3.25 -16.53 27.82
C GLN A 105 -4.11 -15.26 27.71
N ARG A 106 -3.52 -14.11 27.38
CA ARG A 106 -4.25 -12.85 27.20
C ARG A 106 -5.19 -12.90 25.99
N VAL A 107 -6.34 -12.24 26.13
CA VAL A 107 -7.38 -12.08 25.10
C VAL A 107 -7.61 -10.61 24.72
N ALA A 108 -6.76 -9.72 25.25
CA ALA A 108 -6.65 -8.31 24.91
C ALA A 108 -5.15 -7.98 24.83
N PHE A 109 -4.82 -6.97 24.03
CA PHE A 109 -3.45 -6.60 23.65
C PHE A 109 -3.33 -5.08 23.70
N ASP A 110 -2.16 -4.59 24.14
CA ASP A 110 -1.83 -3.17 24.19
C ASP A 110 -1.15 -2.76 22.87
N PHE A 111 -1.30 -1.51 22.42
CA PHE A 111 -0.88 -1.05 21.07
C PHE A 111 0.60 -1.30 20.74
N ASP A 112 1.49 -1.18 21.73
CA ASP A 112 2.94 -1.29 21.56
C ASP A 112 3.52 -2.66 21.96
N ASP A 113 2.70 -3.60 22.45
CA ASP A 113 3.17 -4.92 22.87
C ASP A 113 2.87 -6.00 21.81
N GLN A 114 3.77 -6.97 21.70
CA GLN A 114 3.67 -8.03 20.69
C GLN A 114 2.46 -8.95 20.92
N LEU A 115 1.91 -9.46 19.83
CA LEU A 115 0.74 -10.34 19.83
C LEU A 115 1.12 -11.76 20.28
N HIS A 116 0.23 -12.74 20.11
CA HIS A 116 0.62 -14.15 20.24
C HIS A 116 1.36 -14.61 18.97
N PRO A 117 2.53 -15.27 19.07
CA PRO A 117 3.24 -15.78 17.91
C PRO A 117 2.48 -16.95 17.28
N THR A 118 2.44 -16.97 15.94
CA THR A 118 1.93 -18.08 15.16
C THR A 118 2.83 -19.30 15.32
N ARG A 119 2.21 -20.47 15.56
CA ARG A 119 2.93 -21.72 15.80
C ARG A 119 3.29 -22.42 14.48
N THR A 120 4.58 -22.45 14.15
CA THR A 120 5.11 -23.23 13.01
C THR A 120 5.30 -24.72 13.35
N GLY A 121 5.45 -25.04 14.64
CA GLY A 121 5.77 -26.39 15.11
C GLY A 121 7.23 -26.77 14.83
N THR A 122 7.66 -27.94 15.30
CA THR A 122 9.01 -28.47 15.04
C THR A 122 9.25 -28.77 13.56
N LEU A 123 8.20 -29.05 12.79
CA LEU A 123 8.28 -29.27 11.33
C LEU A 123 8.41 -27.97 10.51
N GLY A 124 7.96 -26.82 11.04
CA GLY A 124 8.10 -25.52 10.38
C GLY A 124 9.36 -24.75 10.80
N ALA A 125 10.33 -25.42 11.41
CA ALA A 125 11.63 -24.88 11.83
C ALA A 125 12.80 -25.80 11.41
N VAL A 126 12.62 -26.60 10.35
CA VAL A 126 13.52 -27.71 9.99
C VAL A 126 14.73 -27.22 9.18
N GLY A 127 15.65 -26.55 9.86
CA GLY A 127 17.07 -26.90 9.73
C GLY A 127 17.40 -28.20 10.48
N ALA A 128 16.59 -28.56 11.50
CA ALA A 128 16.81 -29.69 12.39
C ALA A 128 16.30 -31.05 11.84
N PHE A 129 17.02 -31.65 10.90
CA PHE A 129 17.21 -33.11 10.86
C PHE A 129 18.65 -33.54 11.23
N GLY A 130 19.35 -32.66 11.97
CA GLY A 130 20.43 -33.06 12.87
C GLY A 130 19.91 -33.92 14.03
N ASP A 131 20.83 -34.67 14.62
CA ASP A 131 20.58 -35.47 15.83
C ASP A 131 20.53 -34.55 17.07
N GLU A 132 19.77 -34.90 18.12
CA GLU A 132 19.63 -34.07 19.35
C GLU A 132 20.90 -34.10 20.25
N SER A 133 22.09 -34.29 19.65
CA SER A 133 23.35 -34.62 20.33
C SER A 133 24.49 -33.62 20.10
N TYR A 134 24.31 -32.60 19.24
CA TYR A 134 25.29 -31.53 19.00
C TYR A 134 24.91 -30.20 19.67
N SER A 135 25.92 -29.34 19.87
CA SER A 135 25.93 -28.31 20.91
C SER A 135 25.11 -27.05 20.61
N ASP A 136 24.75 -26.35 21.69
CA ASP A 136 24.01 -25.08 21.76
C ASP A 136 24.64 -23.87 21.00
N THR A 137 25.70 -24.08 20.22
CA THR A 137 26.63 -23.04 19.72
C THR A 137 26.37 -22.53 18.31
N GLU A 138 25.58 -23.21 17.49
CA GLU A 138 25.23 -22.77 16.13
C GLU A 138 23.73 -22.44 16.07
N LYS A 139 23.40 -21.14 16.11
CA LYS A 139 22.01 -20.66 16.16
C LYS A 139 21.64 -19.62 15.08
N GLU A 140 22.57 -19.30 14.19
CA GLU A 140 22.46 -18.09 13.36
C GLU A 140 21.83 -18.40 11.97
N ASP A 141 22.24 -19.47 11.28
CA ASP A 141 21.87 -19.75 9.88
C ASP A 141 20.54 -20.51 9.65
N SER A 142 19.56 -20.39 10.55
CA SER A 142 18.24 -21.03 10.36
C SER A 142 17.28 -20.19 9.50
N SER A 143 17.69 -19.86 8.28
CA SER A 143 16.86 -19.15 7.28
C SER A 143 15.49 -19.82 7.10
N CYS A 144 14.40 -19.03 7.07
CA CYS A 144 13.06 -19.58 6.89
C CYS A 144 12.84 -20.02 5.43
N TRP A 145 12.73 -21.33 5.21
CA TRP A 145 12.46 -21.96 3.90
C TRP A 145 11.30 -21.34 3.10
N TRP A 146 10.32 -20.73 3.78
CA TRP A 146 9.15 -20.12 3.15
C TRP A 146 9.33 -18.64 2.79
N PHE A 147 10.48 -18.03 3.09
CA PHE A 147 10.77 -16.61 2.84
C PHE A 147 11.73 -16.39 1.66
N SER A 148 11.90 -17.37 0.76
CA SER A 148 12.77 -17.27 -0.43
C SER A 148 12.35 -16.19 -1.46
N SER A 149 11.20 -15.54 -1.27
CA SER A 149 10.72 -14.39 -2.06
C SER A 149 10.86 -13.04 -1.32
N GLN A 150 11.45 -13.04 -0.13
CA GLN A 150 11.67 -11.86 0.70
C GLN A 150 13.11 -11.34 0.53
N ASP A 151 13.44 -10.27 1.25
CA ASP A 151 14.84 -9.86 1.48
C ASP A 151 15.69 -11.07 1.96
N PRO A 152 16.78 -11.44 1.28
CA PRO A 152 17.59 -12.61 1.63
C PRO A 152 18.34 -12.46 2.97
N THR A 153 18.46 -11.23 3.50
CA THR A 153 19.00 -10.97 4.83
C THR A 153 17.93 -11.08 5.94
N PHE A 154 16.65 -11.25 5.57
CA PHE A 154 15.56 -11.35 6.53
C PHE A 154 15.60 -12.67 7.30
N GLY A 155 16.02 -12.58 8.55
CA GLY A 155 16.09 -13.71 9.48
C GLY A 155 14.71 -14.22 9.95
N ARG A 156 14.68 -14.77 11.16
CA ARG A 156 13.45 -15.32 11.74
C ARG A 156 12.44 -14.21 12.07
N HIS A 157 11.27 -14.23 11.44
CA HIS A 157 10.15 -13.33 11.80
C HIS A 157 9.80 -13.50 13.30
N PRO A 158 9.67 -12.41 14.09
CA PRO A 158 9.50 -12.49 15.55
C PRO A 158 8.28 -13.34 15.95
N ASP A 159 7.17 -13.16 15.24
CA ASP A 159 5.91 -13.86 15.52
C ASP A 159 5.85 -15.32 15.03
N LEU A 160 6.95 -15.95 14.59
CA LEU A 160 6.99 -17.37 14.20
C LEU A 160 7.70 -18.24 15.24
N SER A 161 6.92 -18.92 16.09
CA SER A 161 7.43 -19.76 17.18
C SER A 161 7.22 -21.26 16.92
N ALA A 162 8.25 -22.07 17.17
CA ALA A 162 8.16 -23.54 17.05
C ALA A 162 7.42 -24.17 18.25
N THR A 163 7.53 -23.56 19.44
CA THR A 163 7.21 -24.16 20.75
C THR A 163 6.15 -23.39 21.56
N PHE A 164 5.46 -22.42 20.95
CA PHE A 164 4.34 -21.73 21.59
C PHE A 164 3.16 -22.67 21.89
N ASP A 165 2.59 -22.55 23.09
CA ASP A 165 1.39 -23.26 23.52
C ASP A 165 0.51 -22.35 24.40
N PRO A 166 -0.70 -21.96 23.96
CA PRO A 166 -1.61 -21.15 24.77
C PRO A 166 -2.18 -21.91 25.98
N ASN A 167 -2.13 -23.24 25.98
CA ASN A 167 -2.67 -24.09 27.05
C ASN A 167 -1.62 -24.47 28.12
N ARG A 168 -0.41 -23.92 28.02
CA ARG A 168 0.69 -24.23 28.93
C ARG A 168 0.31 -23.91 30.38
N ARG A 169 0.21 -24.94 31.22
CA ARG A 169 0.08 -24.84 32.69
C ARG A 169 1.31 -24.11 33.26
N VAL A 170 1.08 -23.15 34.16
CA VAL A 170 2.13 -22.44 34.90
C VAL A 170 2.13 -22.93 36.34
N PHE A 171 3.31 -23.13 36.93
CA PHE A 171 3.41 -23.78 38.23
C PHE A 171 2.92 -22.88 39.38
N SER A 172 1.79 -23.23 39.99
CA SER A 172 1.22 -22.58 41.17
C SER A 172 1.51 -23.37 42.45
N HIS A 173 2.10 -22.78 43.49
CA HIS A 173 2.27 -23.49 44.77
C HIS A 173 0.97 -23.86 45.50
N PRO A 174 -0.09 -23.00 45.60
CA PRO A 174 -1.32 -23.41 46.28
C PRO A 174 -2.03 -24.60 45.62
N GLU A 175 -1.75 -24.88 44.35
CA GLU A 175 -2.25 -26.06 43.64
C GLU A 175 -1.27 -27.24 43.71
N HIS A 176 -0.07 -27.08 43.12
CA HIS A 176 0.82 -28.18 42.77
C HIS A 176 1.97 -28.38 43.77
N TRP A 177 2.08 -27.54 44.81
CA TRP A 177 2.88 -27.86 46.00
C TRP A 177 2.11 -27.50 47.26
N ASN A 178 0.95 -28.13 47.45
CA ASN A 178 0.02 -27.76 48.49
C ASN A 178 0.52 -28.18 49.88
N LYS A 179 0.91 -27.18 50.68
CA LYS A 179 1.43 -27.33 52.04
C LYS A 179 0.37 -27.16 53.13
N MET A 180 -0.92 -27.02 52.79
CA MET A 180 -2.00 -26.70 53.75
C MET A 180 -2.17 -27.76 54.86
N PHE A 181 -2.08 -29.04 54.53
CA PHE A 181 -2.23 -30.15 55.48
C PHE A 181 -0.91 -30.53 56.20
N SER A 182 0.11 -29.68 56.13
CA SER A 182 1.46 -29.96 56.66
C SER A 182 1.91 -28.95 57.72
N LYS A 183 3.08 -29.19 58.33
CA LYS A 183 3.77 -28.25 59.23
C LYS A 183 4.72 -27.33 58.46
N ARG A 184 4.68 -27.35 57.12
CA ARG A 184 5.48 -26.55 56.18
C ARG A 184 7.00 -26.74 56.33
N ARG A 185 7.46 -27.93 56.78
CA ARG A 185 8.89 -28.27 56.85
C ARG A 185 9.50 -28.44 55.44
N PRO A 186 10.85 -28.44 55.28
CA PRO A 186 11.48 -28.35 53.96
C PRO A 186 11.10 -29.44 52.94
N GLY A 187 10.76 -30.65 53.38
CA GLY A 187 10.31 -31.77 52.53
C GLY A 187 8.81 -32.09 52.64
N GLU A 188 7.98 -31.16 53.14
CA GLU A 188 6.54 -31.38 53.31
C GLU A 188 5.69 -30.68 52.23
N GLY A 189 4.48 -31.21 52.02
CA GLY A 189 3.50 -30.78 51.01
C GLY A 189 3.31 -31.85 49.93
N ASP A 190 2.12 -31.91 49.36
CA ASP A 190 1.81 -32.77 48.20
C ASP A 190 2.29 -32.08 46.91
N ILE A 191 2.77 -32.84 45.91
CA ILE A 191 3.42 -32.29 44.70
C ILE A 191 2.94 -32.97 43.41
N ASP A 192 2.30 -32.20 42.51
CA ASP A 192 1.96 -32.64 41.16
C ASP A 192 3.13 -32.39 40.19
N LEU A 193 3.77 -33.47 39.76
CA LEU A 193 4.88 -33.43 38.78
C LEU A 193 4.41 -33.32 37.32
N SER A 194 3.12 -33.45 37.02
CA SER A 194 2.58 -33.40 35.64
C SER A 194 2.60 -32.00 35.01
N VAL A 195 2.95 -30.98 35.78
CA VAL A 195 2.94 -29.56 35.38
C VAL A 195 4.22 -29.14 34.68
N LEU A 196 5.36 -29.70 35.10
CA LEU A 196 6.69 -29.33 34.61
C LEU A 196 7.21 -30.41 33.66
N PRO A 197 7.82 -30.05 32.51
CA PRO A 197 8.45 -31.03 31.64
C PRO A 197 9.57 -31.75 32.40
N SER A 198 9.57 -33.07 32.38
CA SER A 198 10.53 -33.88 33.14
C SER A 198 11.96 -33.62 32.65
N ARG A 199 12.79 -33.07 33.53
CA ARG A 199 14.23 -32.92 33.31
C ARG A 199 15.04 -34.16 33.72
N SER A 200 14.37 -35.29 33.95
CA SER A 200 15.01 -36.54 34.33
C SER A 200 15.47 -37.30 33.08
N LEU A 201 16.77 -37.63 33.05
CA LEU A 201 17.40 -38.46 32.01
C LEU A 201 16.75 -39.86 31.86
N LEU A 202 15.98 -40.31 32.86
CA LEU A 202 15.21 -41.55 32.81
C LEU A 202 14.25 -41.60 31.61
N GLY A 203 13.62 -40.48 31.23
CA GLY A 203 12.71 -40.43 30.08
C GLY A 203 13.42 -40.84 28.79
N PRO A 204 14.39 -40.05 28.31
CA PRO A 204 15.19 -40.36 27.12
C PRO A 204 15.83 -41.76 27.16
N LEU A 205 16.33 -42.23 28.31
CA LEU A 205 16.94 -43.56 28.43
C LEU A 205 15.93 -44.72 28.31
N MET A 206 14.67 -44.53 28.70
CA MET A 206 13.64 -45.58 28.61
C MET A 206 12.90 -45.59 27.26
N SER A 207 12.94 -44.49 26.50
CA SER A 207 12.28 -44.35 25.19
C SER A 207 13.23 -44.22 24.00
N HIS A 208 14.55 -44.42 24.19
CA HIS A 208 15.49 -44.48 23.09
C HIS A 208 15.24 -45.74 22.24
N SER A 209 15.20 -45.58 20.93
CA SER A 209 14.91 -46.64 19.96
C SER A 209 15.78 -46.47 18.72
N ASP A 210 16.03 -47.57 18.03
CA ASP A 210 16.73 -47.62 16.74
C ASP A 210 15.84 -47.08 15.60
N THR A 211 14.52 -47.25 15.75
CA THR A 211 13.50 -46.58 14.94
C THR A 211 13.51 -45.06 15.17
N ARG A 212 13.77 -44.27 14.12
CA ARG A 212 13.68 -42.81 14.16
C ARG A 212 12.28 -42.31 14.54
N GLY A 213 12.21 -41.12 15.14
CA GLY A 213 10.99 -40.52 15.69
C GLY A 213 9.88 -40.20 14.66
N SER A 214 8.73 -39.77 15.17
CA SER A 214 7.48 -39.60 14.40
C SER A 214 7.59 -38.66 13.18
N THR A 215 8.49 -37.67 13.23
CA THR A 215 8.76 -36.74 12.11
C THR A 215 9.36 -37.44 10.88
N TYR A 216 10.17 -38.49 11.08
CA TYR A 216 10.68 -39.34 10.00
C TYR A 216 9.62 -40.32 9.50
N PHE A 217 8.85 -40.93 10.40
CA PHE A 217 7.83 -41.92 10.05
C PHE A 217 6.55 -41.30 9.44
N ARG A 218 6.32 -39.99 9.63
CA ARG A 218 5.14 -39.25 9.13
C ARG A 218 3.81 -39.86 9.58
N VAL A 219 3.68 -40.13 10.89
CA VAL A 219 2.49 -40.72 11.53
C VAL A 219 1.24 -39.83 11.41
N ASP A 220 1.42 -38.50 11.38
CA ASP A 220 0.33 -37.53 11.49
C ASP A 220 -0.46 -37.37 10.17
N ASN A 221 -1.72 -37.83 10.18
CA ASN A 221 -2.66 -37.71 9.06
C ASN A 221 -3.07 -36.26 8.69
N ARG A 222 -2.67 -35.25 9.47
CA ARG A 222 -3.01 -33.84 9.26
C ARG A 222 -1.77 -32.97 9.40
N GLY A 223 -1.58 -32.07 8.45
CA GLY A 223 -0.71 -30.91 8.61
C GLY A 223 -1.35 -29.82 9.47
N HIS A 224 -0.97 -28.56 9.24
CA HIS A 224 -1.55 -27.40 9.93
C HIS A 224 -3.09 -27.36 9.76
N SER A 225 -3.82 -27.05 10.84
CA SER A 225 -5.28 -27.20 10.92
C SER A 225 -6.07 -26.39 9.91
N SER A 226 -5.52 -25.25 9.47
CA SER A 226 -6.12 -24.33 8.49
C SER A 226 -5.80 -24.67 7.03
N GLY A 227 -5.13 -25.79 6.76
CA GLY A 227 -4.72 -26.18 5.41
C GLY A 227 -3.43 -25.48 4.96
N ARG A 228 -3.46 -24.83 3.79
CA ARG A 228 -2.32 -24.08 3.22
C ARG A 228 -2.24 -22.69 3.87
N VAL A 229 -1.12 -22.40 4.54
CA VAL A 229 -0.85 -21.16 5.27
C VAL A 229 0.52 -20.62 4.86
N PRO A 230 0.58 -19.45 4.20
CA PRO A 230 1.84 -18.76 3.89
C PRO A 230 2.73 -18.57 5.11
N GLY A 231 4.04 -18.77 4.96
CA GLY A 231 5.02 -18.68 6.04
C GLY A 231 5.06 -19.89 7.00
N VAL A 232 4.14 -20.85 6.88
CA VAL A 232 4.10 -22.06 7.73
C VAL A 232 4.27 -23.36 6.94
N ASN A 233 3.57 -23.51 5.81
CA ASN A 233 3.69 -24.69 4.92
C ASN A 233 3.58 -24.35 3.42
N ALA A 234 3.68 -23.06 3.09
CA ALA A 234 3.74 -22.52 1.74
C ALA A 234 4.60 -21.25 1.77
N PRO A 235 5.24 -20.86 0.65
CA PRO A 235 6.00 -19.62 0.58
C PRO A 235 5.12 -18.41 0.94
N PHE A 236 5.74 -17.39 1.54
CA PHE A 236 5.16 -16.10 1.83
C PHE A 236 5.61 -15.09 0.76
N LEU A 237 4.66 -14.65 -0.06
CA LEU A 237 4.86 -13.68 -1.15
C LEU A 237 4.31 -12.31 -0.75
N GLY A 238 4.97 -11.25 -1.20
CA GLY A 238 4.58 -9.89 -0.85
C GLY A 238 4.98 -9.50 0.57
N GLU A 239 4.28 -8.53 1.14
CA GLU A 239 4.70 -7.78 2.31
C GLU A 239 4.12 -8.28 3.65
N PHE A 240 4.85 -8.03 4.74
CA PHE A 240 4.41 -8.34 6.10
C PHE A 240 3.56 -7.19 6.68
N ASP A 241 2.40 -7.52 7.27
CA ASP A 241 1.66 -6.65 8.20
C ASP A 241 1.81 -7.21 9.62
N ARG A 242 2.57 -6.51 10.46
CA ARG A 242 2.78 -6.81 11.89
C ARG A 242 1.84 -6.04 12.80
N LYS A 243 1.14 -5.03 12.26
CA LYS A 243 0.28 -4.10 13.00
C LYS A 243 -1.22 -4.42 12.86
N MET A 244 -1.56 -5.49 12.14
CA MET A 244 -2.91 -5.92 11.80
C MET A 244 -3.72 -4.90 10.97
N MET A 245 -3.07 -3.92 10.35
CA MET A 245 -3.76 -2.83 9.66
C MET A 245 -4.56 -3.31 8.43
N GLN A 246 -4.02 -4.23 7.63
CA GLN A 246 -4.80 -4.84 6.55
C GLN A 246 -5.76 -5.89 7.11
N ALA A 247 -5.35 -6.60 8.16
CA ALA A 247 -6.06 -7.75 8.72
C ALA A 247 -7.42 -7.42 9.38
N MET A 248 -7.63 -6.18 9.85
CA MET A 248 -8.93 -5.72 10.38
C MET A 248 -9.60 -4.60 9.57
N SER A 249 -9.29 -4.52 8.27
CA SER A 249 -9.90 -3.58 7.32
C SER A 249 -11.38 -3.89 7.02
N VAL A 250 -12.13 -2.87 6.58
CA VAL A 250 -13.56 -2.94 6.25
C VAL A 250 -13.75 -2.98 4.72
N PRO A 251 -14.46 -3.97 4.15
CA PRO A 251 -14.71 -4.02 2.71
C PRO A 251 -15.57 -2.82 2.26
N LEU A 252 -15.03 -2.02 1.35
CA LEU A 252 -15.70 -0.82 0.80
C LEU A 252 -16.69 -1.19 -0.30
N ASN A 253 -16.46 -2.30 -1.01
CA ASN A 253 -17.36 -2.79 -2.05
C ASN A 253 -18.07 -4.11 -1.67
N LYS A 254 -19.14 -4.44 -2.42
CA LYS A 254 -19.99 -5.63 -2.18
C LYS A 254 -19.24 -6.95 -2.35
N ASP A 255 -18.29 -6.97 -3.28
CA ASP A 255 -17.54 -8.17 -3.69
C ASP A 255 -16.33 -8.42 -2.78
N ARG A 256 -16.00 -7.46 -1.91
CA ARG A 256 -14.87 -7.45 -0.95
C ARG A 256 -13.48 -7.45 -1.60
N THR A 257 -13.42 -7.09 -2.87
CA THR A 257 -12.17 -6.92 -3.65
C THR A 257 -11.50 -5.57 -3.41
N ILE A 258 -12.21 -4.62 -2.77
CA ILE A 258 -11.68 -3.36 -2.26
C ILE A 258 -12.02 -3.27 -0.77
N THR A 259 -11.01 -3.02 0.06
CA THR A 259 -11.14 -2.86 1.52
C THR A 259 -10.45 -1.59 1.98
N GLY A 260 -10.71 -1.13 3.19
CA GLY A 260 -10.15 0.13 3.69
C GLY A 260 -10.00 0.21 5.21
N ASN A 261 -9.11 1.09 5.65
CA ASN A 261 -8.85 1.38 7.06
C ASN A 261 -8.59 2.89 7.23
N ASP A 262 -9.48 3.55 7.98
CA ASP A 262 -9.54 5.00 8.09
C ASP A 262 -8.95 5.50 9.42
N GLY A 263 -8.32 6.66 9.37
CA GLY A 263 -8.01 7.49 10.52
C GLY A 263 -9.04 8.61 10.72
N ARG A 264 -8.76 9.43 11.73
CA ARG A 264 -9.34 10.77 11.94
C ARG A 264 -9.06 11.66 10.72
N PHE A 265 -7.82 11.62 10.22
CA PHE A 265 -7.34 12.47 9.13
C PHE A 265 -6.63 11.74 7.97
N SER A 266 -6.35 10.43 8.11
CA SER A 266 -5.90 9.56 7.01
C SER A 266 -7.03 8.71 6.46
N LYS A 267 -6.85 8.22 5.23
CA LYS A 267 -7.67 7.13 4.64
C LYS A 267 -6.77 6.12 3.96
N THR A 268 -7.08 4.84 4.08
CA THR A 268 -6.30 3.77 3.41
C THR A 268 -7.24 2.94 2.57
N ILE A 269 -6.98 2.85 1.27
CA ILE A 269 -7.66 1.97 0.32
C ILE A 269 -6.71 0.83 -0.03
N MET A 270 -7.21 -0.39 0.01
CA MET A 270 -6.47 -1.62 -0.19
C MET A 270 -7.13 -2.48 -1.28
N ILE A 271 -6.36 -2.83 -2.31
CA ILE A 271 -6.76 -3.77 -3.36
C ILE A 271 -6.63 -5.21 -2.82
N ASN A 272 -7.70 -6.01 -2.93
CA ASN A 272 -7.80 -7.36 -2.35
C ASN A 272 -8.30 -8.40 -3.38
N GLU A 273 -7.53 -8.58 -4.47
CA GLU A 273 -7.69 -9.68 -5.44
C GLU A 273 -6.42 -10.57 -5.52
N PRO A 274 -5.96 -11.20 -4.41
CA PRO A 274 -4.72 -11.97 -4.38
C PRO A 274 -4.74 -13.28 -5.19
N ARG A 275 -5.87 -13.64 -5.82
CA ARG A 275 -6.01 -14.83 -6.68
C ARG A 275 -5.68 -14.56 -8.15
N THR A 276 -5.76 -13.30 -8.57
CA THR A 276 -5.55 -12.82 -9.93
C THR A 276 -4.32 -11.91 -10.00
N HIS A 277 -3.40 -12.03 -9.03
CA HIS A 277 -2.24 -11.14 -8.86
C HIS A 277 -2.62 -9.65 -8.86
N GLN A 278 -3.72 -9.30 -8.18
CA GLN A 278 -4.29 -7.95 -8.14
C GLN A 278 -4.66 -7.38 -9.54
N ALA A 279 -4.89 -8.22 -10.56
CA ALA A 279 -5.35 -7.80 -11.89
C ALA A 279 -6.87 -7.57 -11.89
N LEU A 280 -7.27 -6.31 -12.07
CA LEU A 280 -8.62 -5.81 -11.81
C LEU A 280 -9.59 -6.17 -12.95
N SER A 281 -10.85 -6.42 -12.58
CA SER A 281 -11.96 -6.46 -13.53
C SER A 281 -12.43 -5.03 -13.89
N ALA A 282 -13.18 -4.85 -14.99
CA ALA A 282 -13.81 -3.56 -15.33
C ALA A 282 -14.63 -3.00 -14.17
N LYS A 283 -15.41 -3.87 -13.50
CA LYS A 283 -16.19 -3.52 -12.32
C LYS A 283 -15.30 -3.09 -11.16
N THR A 284 -14.24 -3.85 -10.85
CA THR A 284 -13.32 -3.50 -9.76
C THR A 284 -12.62 -2.17 -10.03
N ALA A 285 -12.17 -1.92 -11.27
CA ALA A 285 -11.55 -0.65 -11.65
C ALA A 285 -12.53 0.54 -11.54
N GLY A 286 -13.77 0.38 -12.02
CA GLY A 286 -14.83 1.40 -11.89
C GLY A 286 -15.30 1.63 -10.45
N GLU A 287 -15.34 0.60 -9.61
CA GLU A 287 -15.60 0.74 -8.17
C GLU A 287 -14.41 1.41 -7.47
N LEU A 288 -13.16 1.05 -7.78
CA LEU A 288 -11.95 1.66 -7.20
C LEU A 288 -11.83 3.15 -7.58
N CYS A 289 -12.18 3.52 -8.82
CA CYS A 289 -12.27 4.91 -9.27
C CYS A 289 -13.25 5.71 -8.38
N ARG A 290 -14.43 5.14 -8.05
CA ARG A 290 -15.43 5.77 -7.17
C ARG A 290 -15.01 5.81 -5.70
N GLU A 291 -14.28 4.82 -5.19
CA GLU A 291 -13.79 4.83 -3.80
C GLU A 291 -12.61 5.80 -3.62
N ILE A 292 -11.68 5.88 -4.58
CA ILE A 292 -10.61 6.89 -4.60
C ILE A 292 -11.21 8.29 -4.64
N ASP A 293 -12.18 8.55 -5.52
CA ASP A 293 -12.84 9.86 -5.60
C ASP A 293 -13.56 10.23 -4.30
N ARG A 294 -14.25 9.26 -3.66
CA ARG A 294 -14.91 9.47 -2.36
C ARG A 294 -13.93 9.74 -1.23
N ALA A 295 -12.79 9.05 -1.20
CA ALA A 295 -11.78 9.22 -0.16
C ALA A 295 -10.99 10.53 -0.31
N THR A 296 -10.62 10.89 -1.54
CA THR A 296 -9.87 12.13 -1.83
C THR A 296 -10.76 13.36 -1.66
N ASN A 297 -12.04 13.34 -2.04
CA ASN A 297 -12.96 14.44 -1.78
C ASN A 297 -13.54 14.47 -0.34
N ALA A 298 -13.13 13.56 0.55
CA ALA A 298 -13.64 13.54 1.93
C ALA A 298 -13.18 14.76 2.75
N VAL A 299 -14.06 15.32 3.58
CA VAL A 299 -13.82 16.59 4.30
C VAL A 299 -12.54 16.57 5.16
N TYR A 300 -12.21 15.42 5.78
CA TYR A 300 -11.09 15.28 6.70
C TYR A 300 -9.87 14.51 6.15
N SER A 301 -9.86 14.03 4.90
CA SER A 301 -8.64 13.39 4.37
C SER A 301 -7.54 14.44 4.15
N LYS A 302 -6.47 14.35 4.93
CA LYS A 302 -5.20 15.08 4.71
C LYS A 302 -4.29 14.30 3.75
N LEU A 303 -4.32 12.97 3.87
CA LEU A 303 -3.70 12.03 2.95
C LEU A 303 -4.63 10.81 2.76
N THR A 304 -4.86 10.42 1.51
CA THR A 304 -5.37 9.10 1.15
C THR A 304 -4.20 8.25 0.67
N VAL A 305 -4.04 7.06 1.23
CA VAL A 305 -3.06 6.04 0.82
C VAL A 305 -3.77 4.96 0.01
N LEU A 306 -3.20 4.58 -1.12
CA LEU A 306 -3.58 3.42 -1.91
C LEU A 306 -2.45 2.38 -1.83
N GLU A 307 -2.75 1.19 -1.33
CA GLU A 307 -1.82 0.05 -1.27
C GLU A 307 -2.53 -1.24 -1.69
N SER A 308 -1.81 -2.37 -1.69
CA SER A 308 -2.41 -3.69 -1.92
C SER A 308 -2.45 -4.52 -0.64
N ALA A 309 -3.60 -5.13 -0.35
CA ALA A 309 -3.74 -6.14 0.70
C ALA A 309 -3.19 -7.47 0.20
N GLN A 310 -2.03 -7.86 0.75
CA GLN A 310 -1.30 -9.08 0.42
C GLN A 310 -1.30 -10.00 1.65
N SER A 311 -2.05 -11.10 1.57
CA SER A 311 -2.16 -12.09 2.64
C SER A 311 -1.06 -13.17 2.60
N GLY A 312 0.16 -12.80 2.17
CA GLY A 312 1.26 -13.73 1.90
C GLY A 312 1.10 -14.54 0.60
N LEU A 313 0.09 -14.24 -0.22
CA LEU A 313 -0.32 -15.04 -1.40
C LEU A 313 0.10 -14.43 -2.75
N THR A 314 0.44 -13.15 -2.81
CA THR A 314 0.85 -12.46 -4.03
C THR A 314 1.82 -11.33 -3.69
N ASP A 315 2.77 -11.10 -4.57
CA ASP A 315 3.82 -10.07 -4.53
C ASP A 315 3.51 -8.86 -5.44
N TYR A 316 2.29 -8.78 -5.97
CA TYR A 316 1.81 -7.69 -6.82
C TYR A 316 1.10 -6.60 -6.00
N PHE A 317 1.40 -5.35 -6.32
CA PHE A 317 0.60 -4.17 -5.97
C PHE A 317 -0.65 -4.09 -6.86
N CYS A 318 -0.47 -4.16 -8.18
CA CYS A 318 -1.57 -4.16 -9.14
C CYS A 318 -1.17 -4.87 -10.45
N GLY A 319 -1.84 -5.97 -10.77
CA GLY A 319 -1.63 -6.73 -12.01
C GLY A 319 -2.20 -6.06 -13.27
N GLY A 320 -2.79 -4.87 -13.14
CA GLY A 320 -3.40 -4.13 -14.24
C GLY A 320 -4.67 -4.79 -14.76
N VAL A 321 -4.82 -4.85 -16.09
CA VAL A 321 -5.96 -5.49 -16.75
C VAL A 321 -5.90 -7.01 -16.58
N ASN A 322 -7.02 -7.63 -16.17
CA ASN A 322 -7.16 -9.08 -16.20
C ASN A 322 -7.23 -9.62 -17.65
N PHE A 323 -6.09 -9.97 -18.23
CA PHE A 323 -5.98 -10.46 -19.61
C PHE A 323 -6.70 -11.80 -19.86
N GLU A 324 -6.86 -12.67 -18.85
CA GLU A 324 -7.65 -13.91 -19.00
C GLU A 324 -9.13 -13.60 -19.24
N ALA A 325 -9.70 -12.63 -18.51
CA ALA A 325 -11.07 -12.18 -18.73
C ALA A 325 -11.22 -11.46 -20.08
N LEU A 326 -10.28 -10.56 -20.42
CA LEU A 326 -10.29 -9.81 -21.68
C LEU A 326 -10.22 -10.74 -22.90
N GLY A 327 -9.26 -11.68 -22.91
CA GLY A 327 -9.11 -12.65 -23.99
C GLY A 327 -10.28 -13.62 -24.11
N PHE A 328 -10.85 -14.08 -22.99
CA PHE A 328 -12.06 -14.89 -23.00
C PHE A 328 -13.22 -14.19 -23.71
N ASP A 329 -13.49 -12.93 -23.38
CA ASP A 329 -14.59 -12.19 -24.00
C ASP A 329 -14.34 -11.96 -25.50
N VAL A 330 -13.13 -11.55 -25.90
CA VAL A 330 -12.79 -11.37 -27.33
C VAL A 330 -12.85 -12.70 -28.11
N GLN A 331 -12.38 -13.81 -27.51
CA GLN A 331 -12.46 -15.14 -28.14
C GLN A 331 -13.92 -15.60 -28.32
N MET A 332 -14.79 -15.31 -27.34
CA MET A 332 -16.23 -15.58 -27.46
C MET A 332 -16.88 -14.74 -28.59
N ALA A 333 -16.51 -13.46 -28.73
CA ALA A 333 -16.97 -12.63 -29.85
C ALA A 333 -16.54 -13.21 -31.20
N ALA A 334 -15.26 -13.58 -31.34
CA ALA A 334 -14.71 -14.15 -32.57
C ALA A 334 -15.45 -15.44 -33.00
N LEU A 335 -15.70 -16.36 -32.05
CA LEU A 335 -16.43 -17.62 -32.30
C LEU A 335 -17.90 -17.39 -32.70
N LEU A 336 -18.56 -16.39 -32.11
CA LEU A 336 -19.94 -16.03 -32.48
C LEU A 336 -20.00 -15.40 -33.88
N GLN A 337 -19.04 -14.53 -34.22
CA GLN A 337 -18.90 -13.98 -35.57
C GLN A 337 -18.56 -15.07 -36.61
N GLU A 338 -17.71 -16.05 -36.28
CA GLU A 338 -17.38 -17.19 -37.15
C GLU A 338 -18.62 -18.05 -37.46
N ARG A 339 -19.44 -18.35 -36.44
CA ARG A 339 -20.72 -19.05 -36.65
C ARG A 339 -21.68 -18.24 -37.53
N ALA A 340 -21.78 -16.93 -37.32
CA ALA A 340 -22.61 -16.06 -38.16
C ALA A 340 -22.13 -16.02 -39.63
N ARG A 341 -20.81 -15.89 -39.86
CA ARG A 341 -20.19 -15.99 -41.20
C ARG A 341 -20.48 -17.34 -41.85
N THR A 342 -20.42 -18.43 -41.09
CA THR A 342 -20.69 -19.78 -41.58
C THR A 342 -22.12 -19.93 -42.10
N ILE A 343 -23.11 -19.43 -41.34
CA ILE A 343 -24.52 -19.45 -41.76
C ILE A 343 -24.71 -18.65 -43.06
N LEU A 344 -24.24 -17.40 -43.09
CA LEU A 344 -24.33 -16.55 -44.29
C LEU A 344 -23.67 -17.20 -45.53
N ALA A 345 -22.49 -17.81 -45.36
CA ALA A 345 -21.81 -18.53 -46.43
C ALA A 345 -22.62 -19.73 -46.95
N THR A 346 -23.30 -20.48 -46.06
CA THR A 346 -24.19 -21.57 -46.49
C THR A 346 -25.45 -21.08 -47.21
N CYS A 347 -26.03 -19.93 -46.83
CA CYS A 347 -27.16 -19.34 -47.55
C CYS A 347 -26.76 -18.97 -49.00
N HIS A 348 -25.60 -18.33 -49.20
CA HIS A 348 -25.14 -17.95 -50.54
C HIS A 348 -24.79 -19.14 -51.45
N GLN A 349 -24.40 -20.29 -50.90
CA GLN A 349 -24.15 -21.50 -51.71
C GLN A 349 -25.41 -22.10 -52.35
N GLY A 350 -26.61 -21.67 -51.94
CA GLY A 350 -27.86 -22.03 -52.61
C GLY A 350 -28.06 -21.39 -54.01
N ALA A 351 -27.26 -20.39 -54.37
CA ALA A 351 -27.46 -19.56 -55.56
C ALA A 351 -26.30 -19.61 -56.58
N ALA A 352 -26.20 -20.74 -57.28
CA ALA A 352 -25.56 -20.93 -58.60
C ALA A 352 -24.09 -20.49 -58.82
N SER A 353 -23.23 -21.51 -58.95
CA SER A 353 -21.92 -21.53 -59.66
C SER A 353 -20.71 -20.83 -58.99
N PRO A 354 -19.51 -21.47 -58.98
CA PRO A 354 -18.32 -20.91 -58.37
C PRO A 354 -17.56 -19.96 -59.32
N SER A 355 -17.32 -18.72 -58.87
CA SER A 355 -16.24 -17.87 -59.37
C SER A 355 -15.28 -17.54 -58.22
N SER A 356 -14.01 -17.89 -58.39
CA SER A 356 -13.03 -17.97 -57.29
C SER A 356 -12.16 -16.71 -57.17
N SER A 357 -12.67 -15.64 -56.54
CA SER A 357 -11.86 -14.42 -56.26
C SER A 357 -12.43 -13.46 -55.20
N PHE A 358 -13.17 -13.94 -54.18
CA PHE A 358 -13.85 -13.09 -53.19
C PHE A 358 -13.67 -13.50 -51.72
N LEU A 359 -12.57 -14.19 -51.37
CA LEU A 359 -12.27 -14.60 -50.00
C LEU A 359 -11.56 -13.52 -49.14
N ASP A 360 -11.18 -12.39 -49.74
CA ASP A 360 -10.34 -11.39 -49.06
C ASP A 360 -10.92 -9.96 -49.18
N SER A 361 -11.91 -9.68 -48.34
CA SER A 361 -12.30 -8.31 -47.96
C SER A 361 -13.19 -8.33 -46.71
N ARG A 362 -13.01 -7.36 -45.82
CA ARG A 362 -13.82 -7.18 -44.60
C ARG A 362 -15.16 -6.48 -44.91
N LEU A 363 -15.89 -6.96 -45.91
CA LEU A 363 -17.19 -6.40 -46.28
C LEU A 363 -18.22 -6.59 -45.15
N ASP A 364 -19.11 -5.61 -45.06
CA ASP A 364 -19.86 -5.35 -43.84
C ASP A 364 -21.00 -6.37 -43.66
N LEU A 365 -20.94 -7.24 -42.65
CA LEU A 365 -22.01 -8.23 -42.37
C LEU A 365 -23.38 -7.56 -42.11
N SER A 366 -23.37 -6.30 -41.69
CA SER A 366 -24.54 -5.41 -41.62
C SER A 366 -25.12 -5.10 -43.00
N SER A 367 -24.27 -4.76 -43.98
CA SER A 367 -24.70 -4.53 -45.37
C SER A 367 -25.17 -5.82 -46.06
N ALA A 368 -24.62 -6.97 -45.69
CA ALA A 368 -25.07 -8.28 -46.18
C ALA A 368 -26.51 -8.62 -45.73
N LEU A 369 -26.96 -8.09 -44.58
CA LEU A 369 -28.35 -8.21 -44.12
C LEU A 369 -29.30 -7.25 -44.83
N THR A 370 -28.85 -6.06 -45.25
CA THR A 370 -29.68 -5.11 -46.02
C THR A 370 -29.67 -5.38 -47.53
N ALA A 371 -28.73 -6.18 -48.04
CA ALA A 371 -28.73 -6.75 -49.41
C ALA A 371 -29.78 -7.88 -49.58
N GLY A 372 -31.03 -7.60 -49.22
CA GLY A 372 -32.10 -8.59 -49.06
C GLY A 372 -32.60 -9.23 -50.36
N SER A 373 -32.24 -10.49 -50.58
CA SER A 373 -32.98 -11.39 -51.50
C SER A 373 -32.85 -12.89 -51.22
N ALA A 374 -31.92 -13.35 -50.37
CA ALA A 374 -31.50 -14.76 -50.32
C ALA A 374 -31.45 -15.43 -48.93
N ILE A 375 -31.82 -14.73 -47.85
CA ILE A 375 -31.76 -15.24 -46.47
C ILE A 375 -33.19 -15.43 -45.93
N SER A 376 -33.48 -16.52 -45.22
CA SER A 376 -34.80 -16.69 -44.57
C SER A 376 -34.88 -15.95 -43.24
N SER A 377 -36.08 -15.52 -42.85
CA SER A 377 -36.27 -14.78 -41.59
C SER A 377 -35.94 -15.58 -40.31
N ALA A 378 -35.77 -16.90 -40.42
CA ALA A 378 -35.25 -17.74 -39.34
C ALA A 378 -33.72 -17.62 -39.21
N GLU A 379 -33.00 -17.67 -40.33
CA GLU A 379 -31.54 -17.51 -40.40
C GLU A 379 -31.13 -16.07 -40.08
N GLU A 380 -31.85 -15.09 -40.63
CA GLU A 380 -31.75 -13.66 -40.30
C GLU A 380 -31.80 -13.43 -38.79
N ARG A 381 -32.78 -14.05 -38.11
CA ARG A 381 -32.93 -13.98 -36.65
C ARG A 381 -31.78 -14.64 -35.90
N GLU A 382 -31.27 -15.78 -36.35
CA GLU A 382 -30.11 -16.42 -35.70
C GLU A 382 -28.84 -15.56 -35.89
N VAL A 383 -28.55 -15.12 -37.11
CA VAL A 383 -27.41 -14.26 -37.43
C VAL A 383 -27.46 -12.94 -36.64
N ALA A 384 -28.62 -12.28 -36.58
CA ALA A 384 -28.79 -11.05 -35.80
C ALA A 384 -28.58 -11.27 -34.29
N VAL A 385 -29.01 -12.41 -33.73
CA VAL A 385 -28.74 -12.77 -32.32
C VAL A 385 -27.25 -13.04 -32.10
N LEU A 386 -26.60 -13.81 -32.97
CA LEU A 386 -25.17 -14.12 -32.88
C LEU A 386 -24.29 -12.87 -32.96
N LEU A 387 -24.56 -11.97 -33.92
CA LEU A 387 -23.79 -10.73 -34.10
C LEU A 387 -24.01 -9.73 -32.96
N ARG A 388 -25.25 -9.57 -32.47
CA ARG A 388 -25.55 -8.73 -31.30
C ARG A 388 -24.91 -9.28 -30.03
N ASP A 389 -24.94 -10.59 -29.82
CA ASP A 389 -24.35 -11.16 -28.62
C ASP A 389 -22.81 -11.19 -28.72
N ALA A 390 -22.23 -11.25 -29.93
CA ALA A 390 -20.81 -11.00 -30.16
C ALA A 390 -20.40 -9.56 -29.83
N SER A 391 -21.13 -8.55 -30.31
CA SER A 391 -20.80 -7.15 -30.02
C SER A 391 -20.86 -6.89 -28.51
N ARG A 392 -21.79 -7.52 -27.78
CA ARG A 392 -21.87 -7.42 -26.31
C ARG A 392 -20.71 -8.07 -25.54
N TYR A 393 -19.89 -8.89 -26.20
CA TYR A 393 -18.58 -9.31 -25.66
C TYR A 393 -17.48 -8.30 -26.01
N GLU A 394 -17.49 -7.73 -27.22
CA GLU A 394 -16.58 -6.65 -27.63
C GLU A 394 -16.79 -5.38 -26.78
N ASP A 395 -18.04 -4.98 -26.52
CA ASP A 395 -18.44 -3.89 -25.61
C ASP A 395 -17.84 -4.06 -24.20
N ARG A 396 -17.81 -5.31 -23.70
CA ARG A 396 -17.27 -5.64 -22.38
C ARG A 396 -15.74 -5.63 -22.36
N ALA A 397 -15.10 -6.09 -23.43
CA ALA A 397 -13.66 -5.96 -23.61
C ALA A 397 -13.23 -4.49 -23.70
N GLU A 398 -14.01 -3.66 -24.39
CA GLU A 398 -13.76 -2.22 -24.50
C GLU A 398 -13.99 -1.48 -23.17
N ASP A 399 -15.06 -1.82 -22.42
CA ASP A 399 -15.31 -1.26 -21.08
C ASP A 399 -14.16 -1.57 -20.11
N VAL A 400 -13.59 -2.79 -20.12
CA VAL A 400 -12.38 -3.10 -19.34
C VAL A 400 -11.27 -2.09 -19.59
N LEU A 401 -10.99 -1.76 -20.86
CA LEU A 401 -9.95 -0.80 -21.22
C LEU A 401 -10.32 0.63 -20.80
N ARG A 402 -11.56 1.06 -21.04
CA ARG A 402 -12.05 2.40 -20.69
C ARG A 402 -12.06 2.64 -19.17
N GLN A 403 -12.54 1.69 -18.36
CA GLN A 403 -12.55 1.81 -16.89
C GLN A 403 -11.14 1.93 -16.31
N HIS A 404 -10.15 1.20 -16.87
CA HIS A 404 -8.76 1.31 -16.42
C HIS A 404 -8.12 2.66 -16.76
N ALA A 405 -8.37 3.22 -17.94
CA ALA A 405 -7.90 4.57 -18.27
C ALA A 405 -8.57 5.62 -17.36
N CYS A 406 -9.88 5.52 -17.12
CA CYS A 406 -10.60 6.40 -16.19
C CYS A 406 -10.07 6.29 -14.75
N LEU A 407 -9.66 5.10 -14.31
CA LEU A 407 -9.02 4.88 -13.01
C LEU A 407 -7.65 5.59 -12.93
N ILE A 408 -6.79 5.44 -13.93
CA ILE A 408 -5.49 6.14 -14.00
C ILE A 408 -5.70 7.64 -14.01
N TRP A 409 -6.67 8.13 -14.79
CA TRP A 409 -7.02 9.55 -14.81
C TRP A 409 -7.54 10.04 -13.45
N ARG A 410 -8.37 9.26 -12.75
CA ARG A 410 -8.86 9.61 -11.40
C ARG A 410 -7.74 9.69 -10.36
N VAL A 411 -6.75 8.81 -10.46
CA VAL A 411 -5.53 8.86 -9.63
C VAL A 411 -4.73 10.15 -9.92
N TYR A 412 -4.57 10.49 -11.21
CA TYR A 412 -3.85 11.69 -11.65
C TYR A 412 -4.55 13.00 -11.24
N THR A 413 -5.88 13.07 -11.38
CA THR A 413 -6.68 14.27 -11.04
C THR A 413 -7.29 14.21 -9.63
N ALA A 414 -6.65 13.53 -8.68
CA ALA A 414 -7.09 13.47 -7.29
C ALA A 414 -7.10 14.88 -6.65
N SER A 415 -8.24 15.31 -6.11
CA SER A 415 -8.45 16.67 -5.61
C SER A 415 -7.71 16.99 -4.31
N ARG A 416 -7.35 15.96 -3.54
CA ARG A 416 -6.52 16.02 -2.33
C ARG A 416 -5.35 15.03 -2.45
N PRO A 417 -4.30 15.16 -1.62
CA PRO A 417 -3.18 14.24 -1.59
C PRO A 417 -3.58 12.76 -1.62
N LEU A 418 -3.29 12.12 -2.76
CA LEU A 418 -3.30 10.67 -2.93
C LEU A 418 -1.85 10.20 -3.01
N MET A 419 -1.50 9.26 -2.14
CA MET A 419 -0.23 8.55 -2.14
C MET A 419 -0.45 7.10 -2.55
N ALA A 420 0.25 6.65 -3.59
CA ALA A 420 0.32 5.22 -3.92
C ALA A 420 1.53 4.63 -3.20
N LEU A 421 1.31 3.74 -2.23
CA LEU A 421 2.37 3.00 -1.55
C LEU A 421 2.63 1.71 -2.33
N THR A 422 3.62 1.74 -3.22
CA THR A 422 3.90 0.67 -4.18
C THR A 422 4.58 -0.50 -3.49
N ASN A 423 3.78 -1.38 -2.89
CA ASN A 423 4.21 -2.49 -2.03
C ASN A 423 4.36 -3.83 -2.80
N GLY A 424 4.84 -3.79 -4.04
CA GLY A 424 4.99 -4.97 -4.90
C GLY A 424 5.04 -4.65 -6.39
N LYS A 425 4.85 -5.69 -7.21
CA LYS A 425 4.84 -5.65 -8.68
C LYS A 425 3.62 -4.92 -9.26
N CYS A 426 3.88 -4.11 -10.27
CA CYS A 426 2.91 -3.48 -11.13
C CYS A 426 3.05 -4.04 -12.56
N ARG A 427 1.92 -4.35 -13.22
CA ARG A 427 1.90 -4.73 -14.66
C ARG A 427 1.01 -3.77 -15.44
N GLY A 428 1.49 -3.27 -16.58
CA GLY A 428 0.71 -2.44 -17.50
C GLY A 428 -0.01 -1.27 -16.82
N THR A 429 -1.35 -1.29 -16.81
CA THR A 429 -2.19 -0.26 -16.17
C THR A 429 -1.98 -0.15 -14.66
N GLY A 430 -1.52 -1.21 -14.00
CA GLY A 430 -1.08 -1.15 -12.60
C GLY A 430 0.09 -0.18 -12.37
N CYS A 431 1.01 -0.09 -13.34
CA CYS A 431 2.13 0.86 -13.30
C CYS A 431 1.60 2.30 -13.38
N GLY A 432 0.58 2.55 -14.22
CA GLY A 432 -0.11 3.84 -14.30
C GLY A 432 -0.81 4.22 -13.00
N VAL A 433 -1.51 3.27 -12.37
CA VAL A 433 -2.21 3.46 -11.08
C VAL A 433 -1.24 3.80 -9.93
N SER A 434 -0.01 3.28 -9.95
CA SER A 434 1.04 3.69 -9.01
C SER A 434 1.71 5.01 -9.38
N LEU A 435 2.22 5.15 -10.61
CA LEU A 435 3.17 6.22 -10.98
C LEU A 435 2.49 7.58 -11.24
N TYR A 436 1.20 7.61 -11.59
CA TYR A 436 0.47 8.87 -11.80
C TYR A 436 -0.16 9.44 -10.52
N ALA A 437 -0.03 8.78 -9.37
CA ALA A 437 -0.35 9.39 -8.09
C ALA A 437 0.68 10.49 -7.77
N LYS A 438 0.22 11.70 -7.40
CA LYS A 438 1.11 12.85 -7.10
C LYS A 438 2.19 12.53 -6.06
N TYR A 439 1.92 11.59 -5.15
CA TYR A 439 2.90 11.06 -4.20
C TYR A 439 3.08 9.54 -4.40
N CYS A 440 3.78 9.12 -5.44
CA CYS A 440 4.09 7.71 -5.67
C CYS A 440 5.23 7.25 -4.73
N ALA A 441 4.90 6.65 -3.59
CA ALA A 441 5.88 6.13 -2.64
C ALA A 441 6.36 4.73 -3.05
N LEU A 442 7.68 4.56 -3.14
CA LEU A 442 8.33 3.31 -3.55
C LEU A 442 8.89 2.55 -2.33
N LYS A 443 8.82 1.22 -2.36
CA LYS A 443 9.56 0.32 -1.46
C LYS A 443 10.57 -0.50 -2.26
N ASP A 444 11.50 -1.22 -1.64
CA ASP A 444 12.43 -2.08 -2.39
C ASP A 444 11.72 -3.20 -3.17
N ALA A 445 10.57 -3.65 -2.67
CA ALA A 445 9.67 -4.57 -3.37
C ALA A 445 8.91 -3.95 -4.56
N SER A 446 9.04 -2.63 -4.81
CA SER A 446 8.37 -1.98 -5.95
C SER A 446 9.05 -2.35 -7.28
N GLU A 447 8.24 -2.75 -8.23
CA GLU A 447 8.67 -3.33 -9.50
C GLU A 447 7.65 -2.98 -10.60
N PHE A 448 8.12 -2.55 -11.76
CA PHE A 448 7.31 -2.04 -12.87
C PHE A 448 7.55 -2.83 -14.15
N ILE A 449 6.55 -3.63 -14.54
CA ILE A 449 6.55 -4.47 -15.74
C ILE A 449 5.65 -3.79 -16.77
N PHE A 450 6.25 -3.18 -17.80
CA PHE A 450 5.52 -2.52 -18.89
C PHE A 450 5.60 -3.37 -20.17
N ASP A 451 5.13 -4.61 -20.05
CA ASP A 451 5.10 -5.62 -21.12
C ASP A 451 3.82 -5.56 -21.98
N GLY A 452 3.68 -6.52 -22.91
CA GLY A 452 2.62 -6.54 -23.92
C GLY A 452 2.98 -7.37 -25.16
N PRO A 453 4.14 -7.15 -25.81
CA PRO A 453 4.48 -7.85 -27.06
C PRO A 453 4.68 -9.36 -26.89
N ASN A 454 5.06 -9.78 -25.68
CA ASN A 454 5.12 -11.17 -25.23
C ASN A 454 3.76 -11.88 -25.21
N ILE A 455 2.66 -11.14 -25.00
CA ILE A 455 1.29 -11.65 -25.09
C ILE A 455 0.57 -11.20 -26.38
N GLY A 456 1.28 -10.65 -27.35
CA GLY A 456 0.72 -10.25 -28.65
C GLY A 456 -0.03 -8.91 -28.67
N LEU A 457 0.18 -8.04 -27.68
CA LEU A 457 -0.41 -6.69 -27.60
C LEU A 457 0.65 -5.58 -27.58
N THR A 458 0.21 -4.34 -27.76
CA THR A 458 0.99 -3.17 -27.29
C THR A 458 0.82 -3.00 -25.76
N PRO A 459 1.82 -2.44 -25.05
CA PRO A 459 1.65 -2.00 -23.67
C PRO A 459 0.48 -1.03 -23.50
N TYR A 460 -0.10 -1.00 -22.29
CA TYR A 460 -1.24 -0.12 -21.93
C TYR A 460 -1.13 0.28 -20.46
N GLY A 461 -1.25 1.57 -20.15
CA GLY A 461 -1.13 2.12 -18.79
C GLY A 461 -0.58 3.55 -18.68
N GLY A 462 -0.35 4.25 -19.79
CA GLY A 462 0.15 5.63 -19.85
C GLY A 462 1.65 5.77 -19.56
N VAL A 463 2.37 4.70 -19.23
CA VAL A 463 3.81 4.74 -18.91
C VAL A 463 4.65 5.02 -20.16
N THR A 464 4.11 4.79 -21.37
CA THR A 464 4.75 5.21 -22.64
C THR A 464 5.15 6.68 -22.61
N ARG A 465 4.34 7.57 -22.01
CA ARG A 465 4.68 8.99 -21.84
C ARG A 465 5.86 9.21 -20.90
N LEU A 466 5.97 8.45 -19.80
CA LEU A 466 7.10 8.56 -18.86
C LEU A 466 8.42 8.10 -19.52
N LEU A 467 8.34 7.07 -20.37
CA LEU A 467 9.46 6.58 -21.18
C LEU A 467 9.79 7.53 -22.35
N ALA A 468 8.81 8.23 -22.91
CA ALA A 468 8.97 9.19 -24.01
C ALA A 468 9.43 10.60 -23.58
N ARG A 469 9.41 10.94 -22.28
CA ARG A 469 9.90 12.24 -21.75
C ARG A 469 11.33 12.55 -22.26
N PRO A 470 11.64 13.81 -22.60
CA PRO A 470 13.01 14.21 -22.99
C PRO A 470 14.03 14.02 -21.84
N GLU A 471 13.57 13.97 -20.59
CA GLU A 471 14.40 13.60 -19.44
C GLU A 471 14.86 12.14 -19.49
N THR A 472 14.00 11.23 -19.96
CA THR A 472 14.33 9.80 -20.09
C THR A 472 15.33 9.59 -21.21
N SER A 473 15.16 10.22 -22.38
CA SER A 473 16.14 10.14 -23.48
C SER A 473 17.46 10.84 -23.18
N LEU A 474 17.47 11.90 -22.33
CA LEU A 474 18.70 12.55 -21.87
C LEU A 474 19.47 11.71 -20.86
N LYS A 475 18.78 11.04 -19.91
CA LYS A 475 19.41 10.23 -18.86
C LYS A 475 19.81 8.83 -19.35
N TYR A 476 18.95 8.20 -20.15
CA TYR A 476 19.07 6.82 -20.62
C TYR A 476 18.54 6.68 -22.06
N PRO A 477 19.28 7.17 -23.07
CA PRO A 477 18.91 6.96 -24.48
C PRO A 477 18.75 5.47 -24.80
N GLY A 478 17.72 5.12 -25.59
CA GLY A 478 17.36 3.74 -25.93
C GLY A 478 16.58 2.96 -24.84
N LEU A 479 16.44 3.48 -23.62
CA LEU A 479 15.77 2.75 -22.52
C LEU A 479 14.27 2.52 -22.76
N ALA A 480 13.59 3.47 -23.43
CA ALA A 480 12.17 3.35 -23.74
C ALA A 480 11.90 2.17 -24.69
N GLU A 481 12.70 2.08 -25.75
CA GLU A 481 12.71 0.99 -26.71
C GLU A 481 13.07 -0.34 -26.03
N PHE A 482 14.11 -0.37 -25.19
CA PHE A 482 14.51 -1.57 -24.46
C PHE A 482 13.37 -2.11 -23.58
N VAL A 483 12.74 -1.27 -22.75
CA VAL A 483 11.67 -1.68 -21.83
C VAL A 483 10.42 -2.14 -22.60
N MET A 484 9.92 -1.32 -23.54
CA MET A 484 8.66 -1.60 -24.22
C MET A 484 8.73 -2.77 -25.21
N LEU A 485 9.90 -3.02 -25.83
CA LEU A 485 10.07 -4.14 -26.76
C LEU A 485 10.49 -5.44 -26.04
N THR A 486 11.38 -5.36 -25.06
CA THR A 486 11.90 -6.56 -24.40
C THR A 486 10.95 -7.09 -23.33
N GLY A 487 10.06 -6.24 -22.79
CA GLY A 487 9.19 -6.56 -21.67
C GLY A 487 9.97 -6.68 -20.35
N THR A 488 11.03 -5.89 -20.19
CA THR A 488 11.88 -5.91 -19.00
C THR A 488 11.29 -5.13 -17.83
N SER A 489 11.70 -5.53 -16.63
CA SER A 489 11.23 -4.98 -15.37
C SER A 489 12.15 -3.86 -14.87
N LEU A 490 11.56 -2.75 -14.40
CA LEU A 490 12.26 -1.66 -13.71
C LEU A 490 11.96 -1.69 -12.22
N PHE A 491 12.91 -1.30 -11.38
CA PHE A 491 12.78 -1.30 -9.92
C PHE A 491 12.82 0.12 -9.34
N ALA A 492 12.68 0.22 -8.00
CA ALA A 492 12.71 1.47 -7.26
C ALA A 492 13.84 2.43 -7.69
N GLY A 493 15.08 1.95 -7.74
CA GLY A 493 16.25 2.76 -8.10
C GLY A 493 16.24 3.25 -9.55
N ASP A 494 15.64 2.49 -10.48
CA ASP A 494 15.52 2.92 -11.88
C ASP A 494 14.51 4.07 -11.99
N ALA A 495 13.35 3.93 -11.33
CA ALA A 495 12.28 4.94 -11.31
C ALA A 495 12.69 6.23 -10.57
N LEU A 496 13.50 6.12 -9.51
CA LEU A 496 14.10 7.26 -8.80
C LEU A 496 15.08 8.02 -9.71
N ARG A 497 16.05 7.32 -10.33
CA ARG A 497 17.02 7.95 -11.25
C ARG A 497 16.32 8.62 -12.44
N LEU A 498 15.25 8.02 -12.95
CA LEU A 498 14.43 8.56 -14.05
C LEU A 498 13.56 9.78 -13.67
N GLY A 499 13.48 10.19 -12.41
CA GLY A 499 12.60 11.30 -12.01
C GLY A 499 11.11 10.96 -12.22
N TRP A 500 10.73 9.71 -12.01
CA TRP A 500 9.33 9.27 -11.99
C TRP A 500 8.71 9.40 -10.58
N SER A 501 9.53 9.31 -9.54
CA SER A 501 9.18 9.72 -8.18
C SER A 501 10.39 10.28 -7.42
N ASP A 502 10.10 11.01 -6.33
CA ASP A 502 11.02 11.58 -5.34
C ASP A 502 10.94 10.84 -3.99
N LEU A 503 10.10 9.79 -3.89
CA LEU A 503 9.70 9.16 -2.62
C LEU A 503 10.05 7.66 -2.56
N PHE A 504 10.89 7.27 -1.60
CA PHE A 504 11.28 5.88 -1.34
C PHE A 504 11.42 5.60 0.16
N THR A 505 11.00 4.42 0.62
CA THR A 505 11.10 4.03 2.03
C THR A 505 11.36 2.53 2.23
N THR A 506 12.13 2.22 3.27
CA THR A 506 12.40 0.87 3.78
C THR A 506 11.65 0.56 5.08
N VAL A 507 10.83 1.49 5.58
CA VAL A 507 10.10 1.35 6.85
C VAL A 507 9.02 0.26 6.74
N PRO A 508 9.00 -0.77 7.60
CA PRO A 508 7.93 -1.78 7.62
C PRO A 508 6.61 -1.16 8.09
N ASP A 509 5.48 -1.80 7.77
CA ASP A 509 4.15 -1.37 8.23
C ASP A 509 3.84 0.11 7.95
N THR A 510 4.32 0.66 6.82
CA THR A 510 4.37 2.12 6.58
C THR A 510 2.99 2.78 6.67
N SER A 511 1.94 2.13 6.16
CA SER A 511 0.57 2.63 6.22
C SER A 511 0.04 2.77 7.65
N TYR A 512 0.47 1.91 8.59
CA TYR A 512 0.13 2.05 10.02
C TYR A 512 0.77 3.29 10.62
N HIS A 513 2.04 3.54 10.32
CA HIS A 513 2.74 4.73 10.79
C HIS A 513 2.16 6.02 10.18
N ILE A 514 1.73 6.00 8.91
CA ILE A 514 0.97 7.11 8.30
C ILE A 514 -0.36 7.35 9.04
N LYS A 515 -1.10 6.28 9.35
CA LYS A 515 -2.38 6.39 10.06
C LYS A 515 -2.22 6.97 11.45
N GLU A 516 -1.33 6.43 12.27
CA GLU A 516 -1.09 6.91 13.64
C GLU A 516 -0.58 8.36 13.63
N TRP A 517 0.36 8.70 12.72
CA TRP A 517 0.83 10.07 12.53
C TRP A 517 -0.35 11.03 12.32
N PHE A 518 -1.20 10.78 11.31
CA PHE A 518 -2.33 11.65 11.02
C PHE A 518 -3.41 11.62 12.10
N ASP A 519 -3.58 10.54 12.86
CA ASP A 519 -4.52 10.47 13.98
C ASP A 519 -4.10 11.39 15.15
N THR A 520 -2.78 11.65 15.32
CA THR A 520 -2.25 12.65 16.28
C THR A 520 -2.25 14.10 15.75
N THR A 521 -2.44 14.33 14.45
CA THR A 521 -2.53 15.69 13.90
C THR A 521 -3.85 16.38 14.25
N GLU A 522 -3.86 17.72 14.32
CA GLU A 522 -5.04 18.48 14.77
C GLU A 522 -5.71 19.28 13.63
N HIS A 523 -5.26 20.49 13.32
CA HIS A 523 -5.98 21.40 12.41
C HIS A 523 -6.04 20.94 10.94
N MET A 524 -7.09 21.37 10.22
CA MET A 524 -7.34 21.13 8.79
C MET A 524 -6.95 22.31 7.87
N HIS A 525 -6.39 23.40 8.42
CA HIS A 525 -5.93 24.54 7.62
C HIS A 525 -4.76 24.13 6.70
N ASN A 526 -4.69 24.71 5.49
CA ASN A 526 -3.75 24.28 4.44
C ASN A 526 -2.29 24.31 4.89
N ASP A 527 -1.87 25.31 5.66
CA ASP A 527 -0.48 25.42 6.13
C ASP A 527 -0.14 24.29 7.13
N ALA A 528 -1.09 23.96 8.02
CA ALA A 528 -0.95 22.84 8.94
C ALA A 528 -0.90 21.50 8.20
N VAL A 529 -1.74 21.32 7.17
CA VAL A 529 -1.72 20.12 6.31
C VAL A 529 -0.42 20.02 5.51
N ALA A 530 0.07 21.14 4.96
CA ALA A 530 1.31 21.21 4.21
C ALA A 530 2.53 20.86 5.09
N TRP A 531 2.59 21.39 6.32
CA TRP A 531 3.64 21.03 7.28
C TRP A 531 3.53 19.56 7.72
N GLN A 532 2.34 19.08 8.08
CA GLN A 532 2.11 17.69 8.54
C GLN A 532 2.44 16.65 7.47
N LEU A 533 2.13 16.93 6.20
CA LEU A 533 2.46 16.08 5.06
C LEU A 533 3.94 16.22 4.67
N GLY A 534 4.45 17.46 4.59
CA GLY A 534 5.85 17.73 4.25
C GLY A 534 6.82 17.06 5.22
N HIS A 535 6.61 17.21 6.53
CA HIS A 535 7.45 16.61 7.55
C HIS A 535 7.45 15.07 7.51
N LEU A 536 6.30 14.45 7.23
CA LEU A 536 6.20 13.00 6.99
C LEU A 536 7.01 12.57 5.76
N LEU A 537 6.92 13.30 4.64
CA LEU A 537 7.71 13.02 3.43
C LEU A 537 9.21 13.18 3.69
N GLU A 538 9.63 14.27 4.32
CA GLU A 538 11.04 14.55 4.62
C GLU A 538 11.67 13.54 5.58
N THR A 539 10.90 13.01 6.54
CA THR A 539 11.40 12.09 7.58
C THR A 539 11.43 10.64 7.13
N CYS A 540 10.43 10.19 6.36
CA CYS A 540 10.22 8.76 6.06
C CYS A 540 10.40 8.37 4.60
N PHE A 541 10.33 9.33 3.66
CA PHE A 541 10.29 9.05 2.22
C PHE A 541 11.38 9.76 1.40
N LYS A 542 12.05 10.77 1.95
CA LYS A 542 13.21 11.40 1.32
C LYS A 542 14.51 10.81 1.88
N MET A 543 15.37 10.35 0.99
CA MET A 543 16.57 9.58 1.29
C MET A 543 17.74 10.46 1.79
N ARG A 544 17.61 11.07 2.98
CA ARG A 544 18.64 11.93 3.57
C ARG A 544 19.77 11.14 4.26
N ASP A 545 19.44 10.38 5.31
CA ASP A 545 20.47 9.86 6.23
C ASP A 545 20.77 8.36 6.03
N ALA A 546 19.76 7.55 5.73
CA ALA A 546 19.82 6.08 5.77
C ALA A 546 19.80 5.41 4.38
N HIS A 547 20.51 5.99 3.40
CA HIS A 547 20.51 5.50 2.02
C HIS A 547 21.91 5.53 1.37
N THR A 548 22.20 4.57 0.50
CA THR A 548 23.37 4.59 -0.40
C THR A 548 22.99 4.01 -1.75
N SER A 549 23.62 4.47 -2.84
CA SER A 549 23.29 4.01 -4.19
C SER A 549 23.67 2.55 -4.52
N ALA A 550 24.25 1.82 -3.56
CA ALA A 550 24.45 0.38 -3.63
C ALA A 550 23.27 -0.42 -3.06
N MET A 551 22.48 0.16 -2.16
CA MET A 551 21.34 -0.49 -1.51
C MET A 551 20.04 -0.41 -2.33
N GLU A 552 19.89 0.61 -3.17
CA GLU A 552 18.73 0.71 -4.06
C GLU A 552 18.74 -0.39 -5.15
N ARG A 553 17.63 -1.13 -5.23
CA ARG A 553 17.41 -2.11 -6.29
C ARG A 553 17.21 -1.41 -7.63
N ALA A 554 18.11 -1.69 -8.57
CA ALA A 554 18.12 -1.16 -9.94
C ALA A 554 18.43 -2.29 -10.94
N ALA A 555 17.76 -2.26 -12.09
CA ALA A 555 18.03 -3.10 -13.25
C ALA A 555 19.09 -2.48 -14.18
N ILE A 556 19.13 -1.15 -14.25
CA ILE A 556 19.95 -0.36 -15.15
C ILE A 556 21.18 0.17 -14.39
N THR A 557 22.20 -0.68 -14.28
CA THR A 557 23.54 -0.27 -13.84
C THR A 557 24.14 0.72 -14.86
N SER A 558 25.18 1.46 -14.48
CA SER A 558 25.86 2.39 -15.40
C SER A 558 26.46 1.69 -16.63
N VAL A 559 26.87 0.43 -16.49
CA VAL A 559 27.36 -0.39 -17.61
C VAL A 559 26.19 -0.82 -18.52
N ARG A 560 25.06 -1.26 -17.95
CA ARG A 560 23.86 -1.62 -18.74
C ARG A 560 23.22 -0.43 -19.42
N ALA A 561 23.25 0.76 -18.81
CA ALA A 561 22.83 2.00 -19.45
C ALA A 561 23.59 2.23 -20.76
N ARG A 562 24.91 2.00 -20.75
CA ARG A 562 25.77 2.09 -21.94
C ARG A 562 25.42 1.01 -22.98
N TRP A 563 25.19 -0.23 -22.56
CA TRP A 563 24.76 -1.31 -23.46
C TRP A 563 23.39 -1.07 -24.11
N VAL A 564 22.46 -0.45 -23.37
CA VAL A 564 21.15 -0.05 -23.88
C VAL A 564 21.27 1.11 -24.87
N GLU A 565 22.10 2.12 -24.58
CA GLU A 565 22.44 3.20 -25.51
C GLU A 565 23.02 2.62 -26.82
N ASP A 566 24.10 1.84 -26.72
CA ASP A 566 24.84 1.30 -27.87
C ASP A 566 24.03 0.31 -28.74
N ALA A 567 22.90 -0.23 -28.24
CA ALA A 567 22.07 -1.20 -28.96
C ALA A 567 20.67 -0.70 -29.39
N PHE A 568 20.07 0.24 -28.65
CA PHE A 568 18.69 0.69 -28.86
C PHE A 568 18.54 2.18 -29.20
N ALA A 569 19.52 3.04 -28.90
CA ALA A 569 19.38 4.47 -29.15
C ALA A 569 19.35 4.79 -30.66
N ASP A 570 18.49 5.75 -31.03
CA ASP A 570 18.34 6.36 -32.35
C ASP A 570 18.18 5.38 -33.54
N GLN A 571 17.80 4.13 -33.27
CA GLN A 571 17.48 3.14 -34.30
C GLN A 571 16.13 3.48 -34.95
N GLN A 572 16.02 3.33 -36.27
CA GLN A 572 14.82 3.70 -37.03
C GLN A 572 13.80 2.56 -37.15
N SER A 573 14.18 1.30 -36.84
CA SER A 573 13.25 0.18 -36.82
C SER A 573 13.72 -0.99 -35.94
N VAL A 574 12.77 -1.85 -35.57
CA VAL A 574 13.06 -3.12 -34.85
C VAL A 574 14.02 -4.00 -35.65
N GLN A 575 13.95 -4.01 -36.98
CA GLN A 575 14.90 -4.77 -37.81
C GLN A 575 16.33 -4.23 -37.75
N GLN A 576 16.53 -2.92 -37.52
CA GLN A 576 17.86 -2.36 -37.27
C GLN A 576 18.39 -2.80 -35.90
N ILE A 577 17.57 -2.68 -34.83
CA ILE A 577 17.91 -3.16 -33.48
C ILE A 577 18.32 -4.65 -33.52
N MET A 578 17.53 -5.50 -34.18
CA MET A 578 17.82 -6.94 -34.30
C MET A 578 19.13 -7.23 -35.05
N LYS A 579 19.52 -6.40 -36.01
CA LYS A 579 20.81 -6.50 -36.68
C LYS A 579 21.95 -6.04 -35.77
N SER A 580 21.82 -4.88 -35.12
CA SER A 580 22.82 -4.35 -34.19
C SER A 580 23.12 -5.37 -33.07
N LEU A 581 22.10 -5.98 -32.49
CA LEU A 581 22.26 -7.08 -31.52
C LEU A 581 22.98 -8.30 -32.13
N SER A 582 22.67 -8.66 -33.38
CA SER A 582 23.33 -9.76 -34.12
C SER A 582 24.79 -9.48 -34.49
N ASP A 583 25.19 -8.20 -34.57
CA ASP A 583 26.58 -7.79 -34.77
C ASP A 583 27.34 -7.73 -33.41
N ILE A 584 26.66 -7.36 -32.30
CA ILE A 584 27.21 -7.31 -30.94
C ILE A 584 27.45 -8.69 -30.33
N GLU A 585 26.55 -9.66 -30.54
CA GLU A 585 26.71 -11.04 -30.01
C GLU A 585 27.97 -11.75 -30.54
N GLN A 586 28.48 -11.33 -31.71
CA GLN A 586 29.66 -11.91 -32.36
C GLN A 586 30.99 -11.34 -31.82
N LEU A 587 30.96 -10.38 -30.89
CA LEU A 587 32.16 -9.82 -30.30
C LEU A 587 32.91 -10.87 -29.43
N PRO A 588 34.22 -11.10 -29.65
CA PRO A 588 35.00 -12.01 -28.82
C PRO A 588 35.17 -11.46 -27.39
N PHE A 589 35.43 -12.34 -26.43
CA PHE A 589 35.62 -11.96 -25.01
C PHE A 589 36.84 -11.03 -24.81
N ASP A 590 37.86 -11.12 -25.66
CA ASP A 590 39.07 -10.29 -25.62
C ASP A 590 38.90 -8.90 -26.27
N SER A 591 37.70 -8.57 -26.79
CA SER A 591 37.44 -7.28 -27.44
C SER A 591 37.32 -6.14 -26.41
N PRO A 592 37.98 -4.98 -26.61
CA PRO A 592 37.86 -3.84 -25.70
C PRO A 592 36.43 -3.23 -25.68
N TYR A 593 35.61 -3.55 -26.68
CA TYR A 593 34.19 -3.16 -26.73
C TYR A 593 33.28 -4.14 -25.97
N ASN A 594 33.72 -5.39 -25.75
CA ASN A 594 32.96 -6.41 -25.05
C ASN A 594 33.16 -6.27 -23.53
N SER A 595 32.66 -5.15 -23.00
CA SER A 595 32.72 -4.83 -21.57
C SER A 595 31.94 -5.84 -20.72
N GLN A 596 32.27 -5.91 -19.44
CA GLN A 596 31.63 -6.80 -18.45
C GLN A 596 30.90 -6.00 -17.37
N ASP A 597 29.78 -6.53 -16.89
CA ASP A 597 29.01 -6.02 -15.75
C ASP A 597 28.80 -7.13 -14.71
N GLU A 598 28.53 -6.75 -13.45
CA GLU A 598 28.15 -7.70 -12.42
C GLU A 598 26.76 -8.28 -12.71
N SER A 599 26.65 -9.60 -12.70
CA SER A 599 25.37 -10.28 -12.88
C SER A 599 24.86 -10.79 -11.55
N ARG A 600 23.85 -10.10 -11.00
CA ARG A 600 23.06 -10.57 -9.85
C ARG A 600 22.59 -12.01 -10.11
N CYS A 601 23.28 -12.99 -9.52
CA CYS A 601 23.03 -14.40 -9.74
C CYS A 601 21.57 -14.74 -9.40
N THR A 602 20.92 -15.56 -10.22
CA THR A 602 19.59 -16.09 -9.88
C THR A 602 19.72 -16.85 -8.56
N PRO A 603 18.79 -16.71 -7.59
CA PRO A 603 18.88 -17.45 -6.34
C PRO A 603 18.94 -18.97 -6.55
N TYR A 604 19.57 -19.67 -5.61
CA TYR A 604 19.44 -21.13 -5.51
C TYR A 604 18.17 -21.49 -4.74
N THR A 605 17.61 -22.67 -5.00
CA THR A 605 16.43 -23.16 -4.26
C THR A 605 16.77 -23.46 -2.80
N LEU A 606 18.03 -23.84 -2.55
CA LEU A 606 18.57 -24.29 -1.27
C LEU A 606 19.86 -23.52 -0.96
N SER A 607 20.07 -23.16 0.32
CA SER A 607 21.19 -22.32 0.76
C SER A 607 22.59 -22.96 0.61
N GLY A 608 22.68 -24.29 0.65
CA GLY A 608 23.95 -25.02 0.53
C GLY A 608 23.76 -26.54 0.41
N VAL A 609 24.86 -27.28 0.19
CA VAL A 609 24.81 -28.72 -0.09
C VAL A 609 24.18 -29.53 1.04
N ALA A 610 24.42 -29.17 2.31
CA ALA A 610 23.82 -29.87 3.45
C ALA A 610 22.28 -29.89 3.42
N ALA A 611 21.67 -28.77 3.02
CA ALA A 611 20.22 -28.67 2.83
C ALA A 611 19.73 -29.58 1.67
N GLY A 612 20.51 -29.68 0.58
CA GLY A 612 20.25 -30.62 -0.53
C GLY A 612 20.33 -32.09 -0.13
N VAL A 613 21.31 -32.46 0.70
CA VAL A 613 21.44 -33.83 1.24
C VAL A 613 20.27 -34.17 2.17
N GLN A 614 19.83 -33.22 3.00
CA GLN A 614 18.64 -33.38 3.85
C GLN A 614 17.37 -33.57 3.01
N ARG A 615 17.17 -32.69 2.02
CA ARG A 615 16.04 -32.66 1.09
C ARG A 615 15.90 -33.96 0.29
N LEU A 616 16.98 -34.38 -0.38
CA LEU A 616 17.02 -35.66 -1.10
C LEU A 616 16.88 -36.86 -0.14
N GLY A 617 17.27 -36.70 1.13
CA GLY A 617 17.08 -37.66 2.20
C GLY A 617 15.62 -37.89 2.63
N GLU A 618 14.68 -37.02 2.26
CA GLU A 618 13.23 -37.26 2.46
C GLU A 618 12.67 -38.30 1.50
N HIS A 619 13.29 -38.46 0.33
CA HIS A 619 12.90 -39.41 -0.72
C HIS A 619 13.63 -40.76 -0.58
N ARG A 620 14.33 -40.99 0.54
CA ARG A 620 15.16 -42.17 0.79
C ARG A 620 14.84 -42.79 2.14
N LEU A 621 14.94 -44.11 2.21
CA LEU A 621 14.95 -44.84 3.48
C LEU A 621 16.31 -44.65 4.15
N ARG A 622 16.33 -44.07 5.35
CA ARG A 622 17.52 -44.02 6.20
C ARG A 622 17.71 -45.38 6.87
N TYR A 623 18.93 -45.91 6.83
CA TYR A 623 19.31 -47.11 7.58
C TYR A 623 19.18 -46.87 9.09
N THR A 624 18.85 -47.95 9.81
CA THR A 624 18.83 -48.02 11.28
C THR A 624 20.23 -47.83 11.88
N LEU A 625 21.21 -48.48 11.25
CA LEU A 625 22.63 -48.46 11.63
C LEU A 625 23.43 -47.53 10.70
N SER A 626 24.61 -47.12 11.16
CA SER A 626 25.49 -46.25 10.39
C SER A 626 26.42 -47.05 9.45
N PRO A 627 26.96 -46.45 8.37
CA PRO A 627 27.80 -47.16 7.40
C PRO A 627 29.03 -47.88 7.99
N TRP A 628 29.47 -47.51 9.18
CA TRP A 628 30.65 -48.06 9.86
C TRP A 628 30.32 -48.93 11.08
N ASP A 629 29.04 -49.21 11.37
CA ASP A 629 28.65 -50.15 12.43
C ASP A 629 27.71 -51.29 11.97
N ILE A 630 27.37 -51.33 10.67
CA ILE A 630 26.65 -52.44 10.01
C ILE A 630 27.48 -53.73 9.90
N THR A 631 28.79 -53.62 9.71
CA THR A 631 29.72 -54.77 9.66
C THR A 631 29.76 -55.50 11.01
N PRO A 632 29.86 -56.84 11.05
CA PRO A 632 30.07 -57.53 12.33
C PRO A 632 31.44 -57.14 12.94
N PRO A 633 31.55 -57.02 14.28
CA PRO A 633 32.83 -56.82 14.95
C PRO A 633 33.77 -58.02 14.76
N GLU A 634 35.08 -57.78 14.87
CA GLU A 634 36.09 -58.87 14.85
C GLU A 634 36.05 -59.70 16.14
N ASP A 635 35.77 -59.06 17.28
CA ASP A 635 35.48 -59.71 18.56
C ASP A 635 34.02 -60.19 18.64
N GLU A 636 33.78 -61.43 19.08
CA GLU A 636 32.42 -61.93 19.33
C GLU A 636 31.74 -61.20 20.51
N ILE A 637 30.83 -60.27 20.20
CA ILE A 637 30.01 -59.56 21.20
C ILE A 637 28.71 -60.34 21.46
N ALA A 638 28.73 -61.17 22.49
CA ALA A 638 27.54 -61.85 22.99
C ALA A 638 26.50 -60.83 23.53
N LEU A 639 25.33 -60.76 22.87
CA LEU A 639 24.23 -59.89 23.29
C LEU A 639 23.72 -60.24 24.69
N GLN A 640 23.61 -59.23 25.55
CA GLN A 640 23.14 -59.33 26.93
C GLN A 640 22.00 -58.35 27.19
N HIS A 641 21.10 -58.68 28.12
CA HIS A 641 20.08 -57.75 28.57
C HIS A 641 20.71 -56.57 29.32
N THR A 642 20.30 -55.34 29.02
CA THR A 642 20.94 -54.08 29.47
C THR A 642 21.17 -54.00 30.99
N SER A 643 20.30 -54.59 31.81
CA SER A 643 20.47 -54.65 33.27
C SER A 643 21.67 -55.47 33.76
N GLN A 644 22.31 -56.25 32.89
CA GLN A 644 23.57 -56.96 33.18
C GLN A 644 24.78 -56.02 33.12
N MET A 645 24.76 -55.00 32.26
CA MET A 645 25.83 -53.98 32.16
C MET A 645 25.99 -53.22 33.48
N PHE A 646 24.89 -52.81 34.11
CA PHE A 646 24.91 -52.14 35.42
C PHE A 646 25.41 -53.04 36.57
N LYS A 647 25.43 -54.36 36.37
CA LYS A 647 25.99 -55.36 37.30
C LYS A 647 27.44 -55.76 36.95
N ALA A 648 28.03 -55.16 35.90
CA ALA A 648 29.37 -55.51 35.43
C ALA A 648 30.51 -54.88 36.26
N TYR A 649 30.21 -53.88 37.09
CA TYR A 649 31.17 -53.25 38.00
C TYR A 649 31.78 -54.26 39.00
N VAL A 650 33.06 -54.04 39.31
CA VAL A 650 33.89 -54.81 40.25
C VAL A 650 34.75 -53.84 41.05
N LEU A 651 35.23 -54.28 42.21
CA LEU A 651 36.22 -53.54 43.01
C LEU A 651 37.59 -54.17 42.78
N GLU A 652 38.52 -53.38 42.29
CA GLU A 652 39.91 -53.76 42.02
C GLU A 652 40.86 -52.93 42.90
N ARG A 653 42.14 -53.31 42.97
CA ARG A 653 43.15 -52.55 43.71
C ARG A 653 44.27 -52.09 42.79
N HIS A 654 44.31 -50.79 42.51
CA HIS A 654 45.27 -50.19 41.59
C HIS A 654 46.37 -49.50 42.42
N GLY A 655 47.50 -50.20 42.57
CA GLY A 655 48.59 -49.78 43.47
C GLY A 655 48.17 -49.84 44.94
N SER A 656 48.09 -48.69 45.61
CA SER A 656 47.72 -48.60 47.03
C SER A 656 46.22 -48.42 47.29
N VAL A 657 45.44 -48.01 46.28
CA VAL A 657 44.03 -47.57 46.41
C VAL A 657 43.08 -48.56 45.76
N ASP A 658 41.91 -48.77 46.36
CA ASP A 658 40.84 -49.59 45.80
C ASP A 658 39.97 -48.74 44.85
N VAL A 659 39.67 -49.26 43.66
CA VAL A 659 39.02 -48.55 42.55
C VAL A 659 37.85 -49.39 42.02
N VAL A 660 36.71 -48.76 41.77
CA VAL A 660 35.55 -49.42 41.14
C VAL A 660 35.65 -49.29 39.62
N VAL A 661 35.76 -50.41 38.92
CA VAL A 661 35.96 -50.50 37.47
C VAL A 661 34.87 -51.38 36.85
N SER A 662 34.48 -51.13 35.60
CA SER A 662 33.63 -52.06 34.85
C SER A 662 34.48 -53.17 34.23
N ARG A 663 34.17 -54.45 34.53
CA ARG A 663 34.93 -55.61 34.03
C ARG A 663 34.97 -55.73 32.49
N ASN A 664 34.06 -55.02 31.81
CA ASN A 664 33.92 -55.01 30.35
C ASN A 664 34.58 -53.79 29.68
N SER A 665 35.22 -52.90 30.46
CA SER A 665 35.79 -51.63 29.99
C SER A 665 36.74 -51.79 28.80
N GLU A 666 37.71 -52.70 28.89
CA GLU A 666 38.68 -52.97 27.82
C GLU A 666 38.02 -53.50 26.55
N LYS A 667 36.97 -54.33 26.66
CA LYS A 667 36.21 -54.86 25.51
C LYS A 667 35.42 -53.78 24.80
N VAL A 668 34.76 -52.89 25.55
CA VAL A 668 34.07 -51.72 24.97
C VAL A 668 35.09 -50.77 24.32
N ALA A 669 36.28 -50.61 24.91
CA ALA A 669 37.37 -49.85 24.31
C ALA A 669 38.00 -50.51 23.07
N ALA A 670 37.98 -51.84 22.95
CA ALA A 670 38.36 -52.55 21.72
C ALA A 670 37.33 -52.30 20.60
N TRP A 671 36.05 -52.54 20.87
CA TRP A 671 34.97 -52.29 19.91
C TRP A 671 34.91 -50.84 19.42
N ASN A 672 35.00 -49.86 20.33
CA ASN A 672 35.06 -48.43 19.97
C ASN A 672 36.26 -48.11 19.07
N ARG A 673 37.42 -48.74 19.27
CA ARG A 673 38.60 -48.57 18.40
C ARG A 673 38.37 -49.18 17.01
N GLN A 674 37.74 -50.35 16.91
CA GLN A 674 37.37 -50.95 15.62
C GLN A 674 36.42 -50.01 14.85
N ARG A 675 35.33 -49.56 15.47
CA ARG A 675 34.36 -48.65 14.81
C ARG A 675 34.98 -47.31 14.38
N GLN A 676 35.94 -46.79 15.15
CA GLN A 676 36.71 -45.61 14.75
C GLN A 676 37.69 -45.87 13.59
N GLN A 677 38.18 -47.09 13.42
CA GLN A 677 38.99 -47.49 12.25
C GLN A 677 38.11 -47.67 11.01
N GLU A 678 36.94 -48.32 11.14
CA GLU A 678 35.97 -48.48 10.04
C GLU A 678 35.41 -47.13 9.57
N TYR A 679 35.10 -46.21 10.49
CA TYR A 679 34.72 -44.83 10.16
C TYR A 679 35.81 -44.12 9.35
N LYS A 680 37.08 -44.25 9.76
CA LYS A 680 38.23 -43.69 9.02
C LYS A 680 38.40 -44.35 7.65
N ALA A 681 38.19 -45.66 7.54
CA ALA A 681 38.23 -46.37 6.26
C ALA A 681 37.11 -45.89 5.31
N TYR A 682 35.90 -45.69 5.82
CA TYR A 682 34.76 -45.13 5.08
C TYR A 682 35.01 -43.68 4.62
N LEU A 683 35.58 -42.82 5.47
CA LEU A 683 35.99 -41.46 5.07
C LEU A 683 37.11 -41.48 4.02
N ASN A 684 38.12 -42.33 4.18
CA ASN A 684 39.19 -42.48 3.20
C ASN A 684 38.65 -43.00 1.85
N LEU A 685 37.66 -43.90 1.87
CA LEU A 685 36.99 -44.39 0.67
C LEU A 685 36.18 -43.27 -0.04
N LYS A 686 35.57 -42.34 0.70
CA LYS A 686 34.97 -41.14 0.09
C LYS A 686 36.00 -40.23 -0.58
N LYS A 687 37.23 -40.18 -0.06
CA LYS A 687 38.34 -39.38 -0.62
C LYS A 687 39.15 -40.14 -1.70
N ALA A 688 38.75 -41.36 -2.05
CA ALA A 688 39.31 -42.12 -3.18
C ALA A 688 38.94 -41.46 -4.54
N PRO A 689 39.69 -41.73 -5.63
CA PRO A 689 39.37 -41.17 -6.94
C PRO A 689 38.02 -41.69 -7.46
N HIS A 690 37.06 -40.78 -7.68
CA HIS A 690 35.74 -41.07 -8.24
C HIS A 690 35.72 -40.72 -9.74
N PRO A 691 35.77 -41.69 -10.67
CA PRO A 691 35.52 -41.43 -12.08
C PRO A 691 34.01 -41.29 -12.33
N ARG A 692 33.57 -40.16 -12.90
CA ARG A 692 32.17 -39.89 -13.26
C ARG A 692 32.09 -39.19 -14.60
N HIS A 693 30.95 -39.34 -15.27
CA HIS A 693 30.59 -38.52 -16.41
C HIS A 693 29.98 -37.21 -15.89
N VAL A 694 30.34 -36.07 -16.46
CA VAL A 694 29.93 -34.75 -15.98
C VAL A 694 29.09 -34.07 -17.04
N TYR A 695 27.87 -33.67 -16.67
CA TYR A 695 27.06 -32.72 -17.42
C TYR A 695 27.09 -31.35 -16.73
N ALA A 696 27.43 -30.31 -17.47
CA ALA A 696 27.37 -28.92 -17.01
C ALA A 696 26.47 -28.09 -17.94
N ARG A 697 25.35 -27.58 -17.42
CA ARG A 697 24.48 -26.63 -18.12
C ARG A 697 24.92 -25.19 -17.81
N LEU A 698 25.11 -24.36 -18.81
CA LEU A 698 25.30 -22.92 -18.61
C LEU A 698 23.95 -22.26 -18.31
N GLU A 699 23.86 -21.47 -17.23
CA GLU A 699 22.62 -20.74 -16.92
C GLU A 699 22.47 -19.49 -17.80
N GLY A 700 21.35 -19.41 -18.52
CA GLY A 700 20.96 -18.30 -19.39
C GLY A 700 20.06 -18.73 -20.55
N CYS A 701 19.79 -17.80 -21.47
CA CYS A 701 19.00 -18.06 -22.68
C CYS A 701 19.76 -18.91 -23.74
N GLU A 702 21.08 -19.03 -23.62
CA GLU A 702 21.89 -19.84 -24.51
C GLU A 702 21.91 -21.29 -24.01
N GLY A 703 21.21 -22.19 -24.71
CA GLY A 703 21.00 -23.59 -24.32
C GLY A 703 22.23 -24.51 -24.40
N LYS A 704 23.41 -24.05 -23.98
CA LYS A 704 24.64 -24.86 -23.96
C LYS A 704 24.68 -25.82 -22.79
N ILE A 705 24.88 -27.10 -23.11
CA ILE A 705 25.24 -28.17 -22.18
C ILE A 705 26.58 -28.74 -22.66
N VAL A 706 27.48 -29.00 -21.72
CA VAL A 706 28.79 -29.61 -21.95
C VAL A 706 28.85 -30.96 -21.24
N ASP A 707 29.41 -31.97 -21.91
CA ASP A 707 29.64 -33.31 -21.40
C ASP A 707 31.13 -33.74 -21.46
N PHE A 708 31.62 -34.43 -20.43
CA PHE A 708 32.92 -35.11 -20.44
C PHE A 708 33.10 -36.10 -19.27
N ASP A 709 33.96 -37.11 -19.45
CA ASP A 709 34.47 -37.93 -18.34
C ASP A 709 35.46 -37.12 -17.48
N PHE A 710 35.30 -37.16 -16.15
CA PHE A 710 36.20 -36.51 -15.18
C PHE A 710 36.53 -37.45 -14.02
N VAL A 711 37.74 -37.33 -13.46
CA VAL A 711 38.18 -38.10 -12.29
C VAL A 711 38.38 -37.17 -11.11
N PHE A 712 37.42 -37.20 -10.19
CA PHE A 712 37.41 -36.41 -8.97
C PHE A 712 38.39 -37.03 -7.96
N SER A 713 39.49 -36.34 -7.65
CA SER A 713 40.55 -36.84 -6.78
C SER A 713 41.16 -35.70 -5.96
N VAL A 714 41.40 -35.93 -4.67
CA VAL A 714 42.00 -34.92 -3.77
C VAL A 714 43.52 -34.95 -3.92
N GLU A 715 44.11 -33.91 -4.49
CA GLU A 715 45.58 -33.80 -4.61
C GLU A 715 46.24 -33.51 -3.27
N GLN A 716 46.78 -34.55 -2.62
CA GLN A 716 47.75 -34.37 -1.53
C GLN A 716 49.10 -33.93 -2.09
N LYS A 717 49.30 -32.61 -2.27
CA LYS A 717 50.65 -32.06 -2.42
C LYS A 717 51.46 -32.36 -1.16
N SER A 718 52.61 -33.01 -1.33
CA SER A 718 53.56 -33.21 -0.25
C SER A 718 54.09 -31.85 0.23
N ALA A 719 54.26 -31.71 1.54
CA ALA A 719 54.52 -30.41 2.17
C ALA A 719 55.92 -29.86 1.84
N SER A 720 56.03 -29.04 0.80
CA SER A 720 57.11 -28.06 0.61
C SER A 720 56.71 -26.76 1.30
N ALA A 721 57.45 -26.35 2.33
CA ALA A 721 57.05 -25.22 3.18
C ALA A 721 57.22 -23.86 2.47
N SER A 722 56.10 -23.16 2.26
CA SER A 722 56.05 -21.72 1.99
C SER A 722 54.85 -21.14 2.75
N ASN A 723 55.10 -20.21 3.68
CA ASN A 723 54.06 -19.61 4.51
C ASN A 723 53.18 -18.64 3.71
N CYS A 724 52.12 -19.17 3.10
CA CYS A 724 50.86 -18.47 2.87
C CYS A 724 49.77 -19.37 3.45
N ASP A 725 49.04 -18.89 4.45
CA ASP A 725 47.83 -19.57 4.90
C ASP A 725 46.72 -19.32 3.87
N GLU A 726 46.01 -20.39 3.49
CA GLU A 726 45.16 -20.52 2.29
C GLU A 726 45.94 -20.50 0.95
N PRO A 727 45.54 -21.27 -0.11
CA PRO A 727 44.38 -22.15 -0.22
C PRO A 727 44.73 -23.64 -0.51
N VAL A 728 43.99 -24.58 0.11
CA VAL A 728 44.06 -26.03 -0.21
C VAL A 728 42.66 -26.67 -0.38
N ALA A 729 41.57 -25.94 -0.10
CA ALA A 729 40.22 -26.49 0.03
C ALA A 729 39.36 -26.51 -1.25
N THR A 730 39.87 -26.01 -2.38
CA THR A 730 39.12 -25.82 -3.64
C THR A 730 39.82 -26.38 -4.89
N ALA A 731 40.98 -27.05 -4.73
CA ALA A 731 41.85 -27.40 -5.85
C ALA A 731 41.17 -28.30 -6.90
N MET A 732 40.26 -29.19 -6.46
CA MET A 732 39.48 -30.05 -7.34
C MET A 732 38.36 -29.27 -8.04
N LEU A 733 37.62 -28.45 -7.28
CA LEU A 733 36.56 -27.57 -7.77
C LEU A 733 37.09 -26.58 -8.82
N ASP A 734 38.24 -25.96 -8.59
CA ASP A 734 38.87 -25.02 -9.52
C ASP A 734 39.42 -25.72 -10.77
N SER A 735 39.85 -26.98 -10.65
CA SER A 735 40.24 -27.81 -11.80
C SER A 735 39.02 -28.16 -12.67
N LEU A 736 37.90 -28.51 -12.03
CA LEU A 736 36.62 -28.74 -12.70
C LEU A 736 36.10 -27.46 -13.39
N LYS A 737 36.07 -26.32 -12.69
CA LYS A 737 35.65 -25.02 -13.27
C LYS A 737 36.46 -24.69 -14.52
N ARG A 738 37.79 -24.76 -14.46
CA ARG A 738 38.67 -24.55 -15.63
C ARG A 738 38.40 -25.55 -16.76
N ARG A 739 38.08 -26.81 -16.45
CA ARG A 739 37.72 -27.81 -17.48
C ARG A 739 36.37 -27.53 -18.15
N VAL A 740 35.36 -27.09 -17.38
CA VAL A 740 34.05 -26.67 -17.91
C VAL A 740 34.19 -25.41 -18.77
N LEU A 741 34.90 -24.38 -18.30
CA LEU A 741 35.16 -23.14 -19.04
C LEU A 741 35.87 -23.40 -20.38
N ALA A 742 36.92 -24.23 -20.37
CA ALA A 742 37.64 -24.61 -21.59
C ALA A 742 36.77 -25.36 -22.60
N ALA A 743 35.79 -26.15 -22.15
CA ALA A 743 34.84 -26.85 -23.01
C ALA A 743 33.67 -25.97 -23.49
N LEU A 744 33.32 -24.91 -22.73
CA LEU A 744 32.40 -23.84 -23.17
C LEU A 744 33.05 -22.83 -24.13
N GLY A 745 34.37 -22.89 -24.34
CA GLY A 745 35.12 -21.91 -25.13
C GLY A 745 35.30 -20.55 -24.43
N MET A 746 35.24 -20.53 -23.09
CA MET A 746 35.37 -19.32 -22.27
C MET A 746 36.78 -19.16 -21.68
N PRO A 747 37.21 -17.93 -21.33
CA PRO A 747 38.46 -17.70 -20.61
C PRO A 747 38.53 -18.49 -19.29
N PRO A 748 39.70 -19.06 -18.93
CA PRO A 748 39.84 -19.92 -17.76
C PRO A 748 39.74 -19.15 -16.42
N ASP A 749 39.99 -17.84 -16.44
CA ASP A 749 40.00 -16.96 -15.27
C ASP A 749 38.61 -16.37 -14.96
N ARG A 750 37.56 -16.81 -15.67
CA ARG A 750 36.20 -16.29 -15.52
C ARG A 750 35.57 -16.71 -14.18
N THR A 751 35.02 -15.74 -13.47
CA THR A 751 34.26 -15.95 -12.23
C THR A 751 32.94 -16.69 -12.52
N VAL A 752 32.86 -17.93 -12.02
CA VAL A 752 31.69 -18.80 -12.13
C VAL A 752 31.40 -19.54 -10.83
N GLU A 753 30.12 -19.63 -10.51
CA GLU A 753 29.54 -20.44 -9.45
C GLU A 753 29.12 -21.80 -10.02
N LEU A 754 29.55 -22.87 -9.36
CA LEU A 754 29.10 -24.22 -9.68
C LEU A 754 27.97 -24.58 -8.71
N GLY A 755 26.84 -25.07 -9.24
CA GLY A 755 25.74 -25.58 -8.45
C GLY A 755 25.39 -27.02 -8.78
N TRP A 756 24.95 -27.78 -7.78
CA TRP A 756 24.35 -29.10 -7.96
C TRP A 756 22.91 -28.93 -8.44
N TYR A 757 22.53 -29.66 -9.50
CA TYR A 757 21.15 -29.82 -9.93
C TYR A 757 20.60 -31.13 -9.36
N LEU A 758 19.65 -31.04 -8.42
CA LEU A 758 19.23 -32.21 -7.64
C LEU A 758 18.25 -33.10 -8.41
N PRO A 759 18.23 -34.42 -8.13
CA PRO A 759 17.15 -35.34 -8.54
C PRO A 759 15.73 -34.90 -8.15
N THR A 760 15.59 -34.00 -7.17
CA THR A 760 14.30 -33.41 -6.73
C THR A 760 13.91 -32.15 -7.51
N LEU A 761 14.71 -31.74 -8.52
CA LEU A 761 14.62 -30.49 -9.28
C LEU A 761 14.94 -29.22 -8.46
N ASP A 762 15.34 -29.36 -7.19
CA ASP A 762 15.92 -28.29 -6.39
C ASP A 762 17.37 -27.98 -6.84
N THR A 763 17.96 -26.88 -6.37
CA THR A 763 19.35 -26.47 -6.69
C THR A 763 20.12 -25.98 -5.45
N CYS A 764 21.41 -26.33 -5.37
CA CYS A 764 22.37 -25.87 -4.33
C CYS A 764 23.59 -25.20 -4.96
N PRO A 765 24.23 -24.20 -4.33
CA PRO A 765 25.62 -23.84 -4.63
C PRO A 765 26.59 -24.92 -4.13
N ILE A 766 27.83 -24.89 -4.63
CA ILE A 766 28.97 -25.70 -4.14
C ILE A 766 30.17 -24.76 -3.97
N TYR A 767 30.67 -24.63 -2.74
CA TYR A 767 31.78 -23.70 -2.42
C TYR A 767 33.11 -24.41 -2.16
N SER A 768 33.10 -25.68 -1.76
CA SER A 768 34.30 -26.43 -1.31
C SER A 768 34.45 -27.82 -1.93
N ASP A 769 35.69 -28.35 -1.93
CA ASP A 769 35.97 -29.73 -2.36
C ASP A 769 35.30 -30.77 -1.45
N GLU A 770 35.07 -30.48 -0.15
CA GLU A 770 34.41 -31.41 0.77
C GLU A 770 32.90 -31.51 0.52
N GLU A 771 32.23 -30.40 0.21
CA GLU A 771 30.86 -30.39 -0.30
C GLU A 771 30.74 -31.12 -1.64
N LEU A 772 31.69 -30.91 -2.57
CA LEU A 772 31.71 -31.58 -3.86
C LEU A 772 31.81 -33.10 -3.69
N LEU A 773 32.69 -33.58 -2.80
CA LEU A 773 32.75 -35.01 -2.41
C LEU A 773 31.45 -35.50 -1.76
N GLN A 774 30.75 -34.66 -1.00
CA GLN A 774 29.45 -35.01 -0.43
C GLN A 774 28.38 -35.16 -1.52
N VAL A 775 28.32 -34.25 -2.51
CA VAL A 775 27.44 -34.36 -3.69
C VAL A 775 27.72 -35.66 -4.45
N LEU A 776 28.99 -35.93 -4.77
CA LEU A 776 29.42 -37.11 -5.53
C LEU A 776 29.11 -38.43 -4.82
N HIS A 777 29.09 -38.44 -3.49
CA HIS A 777 28.72 -39.61 -2.68
C HIS A 777 27.20 -39.76 -2.48
N VAL A 778 26.47 -38.65 -2.39
CA VAL A 778 25.03 -38.67 -2.11
C VAL A 778 24.20 -38.88 -3.38
N ASP A 779 24.58 -38.28 -4.50
CA ASP A 779 23.86 -38.44 -5.77
C ASP A 779 24.41 -39.64 -6.58
N PRO A 780 23.66 -40.75 -6.74
CA PRO A 780 24.11 -41.87 -7.57
C PRO A 780 24.20 -41.53 -9.06
N GLY A 781 23.60 -40.41 -9.50
CA GLY A 781 23.34 -40.12 -10.91
C GLY A 781 22.02 -40.76 -11.37
N ILE A 782 21.30 -40.05 -12.23
CA ILE A 782 20.13 -40.56 -12.96
C ILE A 782 20.52 -40.61 -14.43
N GLU A 783 20.32 -41.76 -15.08
CA GLU A 783 20.68 -41.99 -16.49
C GLU A 783 19.50 -42.68 -17.20
N ASP A 784 19.23 -42.36 -18.47
CA ASP A 784 18.51 -43.29 -19.34
C ASP A 784 19.53 -44.35 -19.81
N PRO A 785 19.41 -45.63 -19.42
CA PRO A 785 20.39 -46.67 -19.76
C PRO A 785 20.53 -46.93 -21.27
N LYS A 786 19.73 -46.29 -22.12
CA LYS A 786 19.95 -46.22 -23.58
C LYS A 786 21.15 -45.36 -23.99
N ALA A 787 21.59 -44.42 -23.14
CA ALA A 787 22.73 -43.54 -23.40
C ALA A 787 24.08 -44.28 -23.30
N GLN A 788 24.15 -45.35 -22.50
CA GLN A 788 25.32 -46.21 -22.33
C GLN A 788 26.57 -45.44 -21.88
N LEU A 789 26.43 -44.59 -20.86
CA LEU A 789 27.55 -43.85 -20.31
C LEU A 789 28.56 -44.79 -19.64
N ARG A 790 29.84 -44.45 -19.74
CA ARG A 790 30.94 -45.24 -19.18
C ARG A 790 31.00 -45.18 -17.65
N TYR A 791 30.55 -44.06 -17.07
CA TYR A 791 30.59 -43.77 -15.65
C TYR A 791 29.31 -43.02 -15.24
N PRO A 792 28.83 -43.14 -13.98
CA PRO A 792 27.57 -42.53 -13.56
C PRO A 792 27.57 -41.00 -13.73
N PRO A 793 26.54 -40.43 -14.39
CA PRO A 793 26.49 -38.99 -14.65
C PRO A 793 26.30 -38.18 -13.36
N ILE A 794 26.83 -36.96 -13.33
CA ILE A 794 26.48 -35.92 -12.35
C ILE A 794 26.06 -34.64 -13.07
N TYR A 795 25.05 -33.95 -12.53
CA TYR A 795 24.45 -32.77 -13.15
C TYR A 795 24.78 -31.50 -12.38
N PHE A 796 25.49 -30.59 -13.05
CA PHE A 796 25.78 -29.26 -12.55
C PHE A 796 25.09 -28.17 -13.38
N ILE A 797 24.75 -27.08 -12.70
CA ILE A 797 24.45 -25.79 -13.32
C ILE A 797 25.61 -24.83 -13.08
N LEU A 798 25.97 -24.05 -14.09
CA LEU A 798 27.05 -23.07 -14.04
C LEU A 798 26.45 -21.67 -14.13
N LYS A 799 26.48 -20.93 -13.02
CA LYS A 799 26.10 -19.51 -12.99
C LYS A 799 27.32 -18.65 -13.28
N ARG A 800 27.12 -17.65 -14.13
CA ARG A 800 28.12 -16.61 -14.42
C ARG A 800 27.97 -15.52 -13.37
N CYS A 801 29.07 -15.04 -12.79
CA CYS A 801 29.07 -13.95 -11.81
C CYS A 801 29.27 -12.57 -12.48
N SER A 802 29.85 -12.55 -13.69
CA SER A 802 29.82 -11.40 -14.60
C SER A 802 29.16 -11.77 -15.92
N LEU A 803 28.45 -10.81 -16.54
CA LEU A 803 27.95 -10.91 -17.92
C LEU A 803 28.80 -10.03 -18.83
N TYR A 804 29.03 -10.48 -20.06
CA TYR A 804 29.64 -9.71 -21.14
C TYR A 804 28.58 -9.05 -22.02
N PHE A 805 28.92 -7.94 -22.68
CA PHE A 805 28.01 -7.21 -23.58
C PHE A 805 27.45 -8.12 -24.69
N SER A 806 28.28 -8.99 -25.28
CA SER A 806 27.83 -9.97 -26.30
C SER A 806 26.82 -10.98 -25.76
N GLU A 807 26.94 -11.38 -24.50
CA GLU A 807 26.00 -12.31 -23.84
C GLU A 807 24.69 -11.64 -23.43
N TRP A 808 24.75 -10.36 -23.03
CA TRP A 808 23.57 -9.53 -22.79
C TRP A 808 22.80 -9.32 -24.10
N ALA A 809 23.49 -8.96 -25.18
CA ALA A 809 22.89 -8.79 -26.50
C ALA A 809 22.22 -10.08 -26.99
N TYR A 810 22.89 -11.24 -26.85
CA TYR A 810 22.30 -12.54 -27.16
C TYR A 810 21.02 -12.81 -26.35
N ALA A 811 21.01 -12.54 -25.05
CA ALA A 811 19.85 -12.76 -24.18
C ALA A 811 18.66 -11.86 -24.57
N VAL A 812 18.93 -10.59 -24.87
CA VAL A 812 17.92 -9.61 -25.33
C VAL A 812 17.39 -9.99 -26.72
N ARG A 813 18.26 -10.38 -27.66
CA ARG A 813 17.87 -10.83 -29.01
C ARG A 813 17.02 -12.09 -28.97
N HIS A 814 17.38 -13.07 -28.13
CA HIS A 814 16.58 -14.27 -27.88
C HIS A 814 15.19 -13.92 -27.33
N GLN A 815 15.12 -12.99 -26.37
CA GLN A 815 13.87 -12.50 -25.78
C GLN A 815 13.01 -11.73 -26.79
N LEU A 816 13.58 -10.98 -27.73
CA LEU A 816 12.83 -10.32 -28.81
C LEU A 816 12.30 -11.33 -29.85
N LEU A 817 13.08 -12.35 -30.21
CA LEU A 817 12.63 -13.41 -31.14
C LEU A 817 11.53 -14.32 -30.57
N LEU A 818 11.45 -14.47 -29.25
CA LEU A 818 10.43 -15.26 -28.55
C LEU A 818 9.01 -14.64 -28.67
N GLN A 819 8.93 -13.32 -28.75
CA GLN A 819 7.69 -12.53 -28.66
C GLN A 819 6.98 -12.34 -30.01
N SER A 820 5.80 -11.73 -30.01
CA SER A 820 4.98 -11.55 -31.22
C SER A 820 5.59 -10.50 -32.15
N PRO A 821 5.99 -10.85 -33.40
CA PRO A 821 6.66 -9.92 -34.30
C PRO A 821 5.82 -8.70 -34.68
N PHE A 822 4.50 -8.88 -34.83
CA PHE A 822 3.59 -7.79 -35.12
C PHE A 822 3.45 -6.83 -33.94
N ALA A 823 3.34 -7.37 -32.73
CA ALA A 823 3.19 -6.57 -31.51
C ALA A 823 4.45 -5.76 -31.18
N LEU A 824 5.64 -6.31 -31.43
CA LEU A 824 6.91 -5.59 -31.30
C LEU A 824 6.95 -4.37 -32.24
N ARG A 825 6.64 -4.57 -33.53
CA ARG A 825 6.61 -3.46 -34.50
C ARG A 825 5.53 -2.43 -34.15
N ALA A 826 4.32 -2.86 -33.82
CA ALA A 826 3.24 -1.96 -33.39
C ALA A 826 3.61 -1.14 -32.14
N THR A 827 4.35 -1.74 -31.21
CA THR A 827 4.80 -1.07 -29.97
C THR A 827 5.88 -0.04 -30.23
N PHE A 828 6.81 -0.33 -31.15
CA PHE A 828 7.82 0.63 -31.60
C PHE A 828 7.19 1.85 -32.27
N GLU A 829 6.22 1.64 -33.17
CA GLU A 829 5.45 2.73 -33.80
C GLU A 829 4.65 3.55 -32.77
N MET A 830 4.02 2.90 -31.79
CA MET A 830 3.29 3.56 -30.71
C MET A 830 4.20 4.44 -29.85
N LEU A 831 5.41 3.97 -29.52
CA LEU A 831 6.42 4.77 -28.80
C LEU A 831 6.85 5.99 -29.61
N GLN A 832 7.13 5.83 -30.92
CA GLN A 832 7.44 6.97 -31.79
C GLN A 832 6.28 7.97 -31.88
N GLU A 833 5.04 7.49 -31.99
CA GLU A 833 3.85 8.35 -32.07
C GLU A 833 3.61 9.15 -30.77
N VAL A 834 3.88 8.56 -29.60
CA VAL A 834 3.77 9.25 -28.30
C VAL A 834 4.95 10.20 -28.04
N ARG A 835 6.15 9.91 -28.58
CA ARG A 835 7.35 10.75 -28.47
C ARG A 835 7.33 11.97 -29.41
N GLY A 836 6.65 11.88 -30.55
CA GLY A 836 6.71 12.92 -31.58
C GLY A 836 8.13 13.07 -32.15
N ASP A 837 8.67 14.28 -32.17
CA ASP A 837 10.08 14.55 -32.50
C ASP A 837 11.04 14.47 -31.29
N GLY A 838 10.52 14.19 -30.09
CA GLY A 838 11.28 14.17 -28.85
C GLY A 838 11.45 15.53 -28.16
N ALA A 839 10.95 16.63 -28.74
CA ALA A 839 10.90 17.92 -28.05
C ALA A 839 9.84 17.91 -26.94
N ALA A 840 10.09 18.68 -25.87
CA ALA A 840 9.25 18.67 -24.66
C ALA A 840 7.77 19.01 -24.89
N GLU A 841 7.46 19.80 -25.93
CA GLU A 841 6.09 20.19 -26.33
C GLU A 841 5.36 19.11 -27.14
N ASN A 842 6.11 18.30 -27.91
CA ASN A 842 5.55 17.33 -28.87
C ASN A 842 5.36 15.93 -28.27
N VAL A 843 5.88 15.67 -27.07
CA VAL A 843 5.57 14.46 -26.30
C VAL A 843 4.14 14.56 -25.78
N LEU A 844 3.31 13.58 -26.11
CA LEU A 844 1.87 13.64 -25.83
C LEU A 844 1.54 13.81 -24.34
N GLY A 845 0.44 14.52 -24.07
CA GLY A 845 -0.17 14.60 -22.73
C GLY A 845 -0.71 13.23 -22.27
N LEU A 846 -1.13 13.13 -21.01
CA LEU A 846 -1.58 11.86 -20.45
C LEU A 846 -2.92 11.39 -21.04
N GLU A 847 -3.83 12.32 -21.36
CA GLU A 847 -5.11 12.00 -22.00
C GLU A 847 -4.88 11.45 -23.42
N GLU A 848 -4.06 12.14 -24.20
CA GLU A 848 -3.68 11.77 -25.56
C GLU A 848 -2.88 10.46 -25.58
N THR A 849 -1.96 10.27 -24.62
CA THR A 849 -1.21 8.99 -24.49
C THR A 849 -2.15 7.82 -24.21
N LEU A 850 -3.08 7.95 -23.25
CA LEU A 850 -4.06 6.89 -22.95
C LEU A 850 -4.99 6.65 -24.14
N GLY A 851 -5.37 7.68 -24.89
CA GLY A 851 -6.11 7.57 -26.15
C GLY A 851 -5.34 6.85 -27.26
N THR A 852 -4.04 7.13 -27.40
CA THR A 852 -3.15 6.49 -28.38
C THR A 852 -2.87 5.04 -28.02
N GLU A 853 -2.51 4.73 -26.77
CA GLU A 853 -2.35 3.33 -26.34
C GLU A 853 -3.67 2.55 -26.50
N PHE A 854 -4.84 3.17 -26.20
CA PHE A 854 -6.16 2.59 -26.43
C PHE A 854 -6.44 2.30 -27.92
N LYS A 855 -6.00 3.17 -28.84
CA LYS A 855 -6.08 2.95 -30.29
C LYS A 855 -5.30 1.69 -30.70
N TYR A 856 -4.04 1.55 -30.27
CA TYR A 856 -3.21 0.40 -30.63
C TYR A 856 -3.76 -0.90 -30.02
N ILE A 857 -4.05 -0.93 -28.71
CA ILE A 857 -4.56 -2.16 -28.06
C ILE A 857 -5.93 -2.59 -28.61
N SER A 858 -6.82 -1.66 -28.94
CA SER A 858 -8.14 -1.98 -29.52
C SER A 858 -8.06 -2.56 -30.93
N ARG A 859 -6.98 -2.26 -31.67
CA ARG A 859 -6.68 -2.87 -32.99
C ARG A 859 -5.99 -4.22 -32.84
N LEU A 860 -5.01 -4.33 -31.93
CA LEU A 860 -4.26 -5.58 -31.74
C LEU A 860 -5.08 -6.66 -31.03
N MET A 861 -5.97 -6.32 -30.07
CA MET A 861 -6.77 -7.32 -29.35
C MET A 861 -7.69 -8.13 -30.27
N ARG A 862 -8.08 -7.57 -31.42
CA ARG A 862 -8.90 -8.26 -32.45
C ARG A 862 -8.11 -9.28 -33.28
N ARG A 863 -6.78 -9.37 -33.13
CA ARG A 863 -5.94 -10.38 -33.78
C ARG A 863 -5.95 -11.70 -33.00
N PRO A 864 -5.95 -12.88 -33.67
CA PRO A 864 -5.90 -14.17 -33.00
C PRO A 864 -4.60 -14.39 -32.20
N ASP A 865 -3.52 -13.67 -32.53
CA ASP A 865 -2.26 -13.67 -31.77
C ASP A 865 -2.50 -13.42 -30.27
N PHE A 866 -3.34 -12.43 -29.91
CA PHE A 866 -3.65 -12.14 -28.51
C PHE A 866 -4.62 -13.17 -27.93
N TYR A 867 -5.89 -13.14 -28.35
CA TYR A 867 -6.98 -13.81 -27.62
C TYR A 867 -6.96 -15.33 -27.72
N SER A 868 -6.29 -15.91 -28.73
CA SER A 868 -6.26 -17.36 -28.94
C SER A 868 -4.93 -17.99 -28.50
N ILE A 869 -3.89 -17.18 -28.25
CA ILE A 869 -2.52 -17.65 -28.05
C ILE A 869 -1.84 -16.90 -26.89
N GLY A 870 -1.61 -15.60 -27.04
CA GLY A 870 -0.89 -14.75 -26.10
C GLY A 870 -1.45 -14.78 -24.67
N VAL A 871 -2.77 -14.74 -24.52
CA VAL A 871 -3.53 -14.82 -23.24
C VAL A 871 -3.32 -16.15 -22.48
N HIS A 872 -2.60 -17.10 -23.07
CA HIS A 872 -2.33 -18.41 -22.48
C HIS A 872 -0.82 -18.67 -22.29
N THR A 873 0.05 -17.76 -22.73
CA THR A 873 1.51 -17.92 -22.64
C THR A 873 2.05 -17.73 -21.23
N ASP A 874 1.42 -16.90 -20.40
CA ASP A 874 1.82 -16.61 -19.01
C ASP A 874 1.16 -17.55 -17.95
N LYS A 875 0.43 -18.58 -18.40
CA LYS A 875 -0.18 -19.59 -17.52
C LYS A 875 0.87 -20.50 -16.88
N SER A 876 0.65 -20.83 -15.59
CA SER A 876 1.57 -21.67 -14.82
C SER A 876 1.57 -23.13 -15.29
N ALA A 877 2.65 -23.86 -15.00
CA ALA A 877 2.77 -25.28 -15.35
C ALA A 877 1.63 -26.14 -14.75
N GLU A 878 1.19 -25.85 -13.52
CA GLU A 878 0.06 -26.54 -12.89
C GLU A 878 -1.27 -26.27 -13.61
N GLN A 879 -1.50 -25.02 -14.06
CA GLN A 879 -2.67 -24.68 -14.87
C GLN A 879 -2.64 -25.42 -16.21
N TRP A 880 -1.48 -25.48 -16.87
CA TRP A 880 -1.33 -26.17 -18.15
C TRP A 880 -1.52 -27.69 -18.04
N GLU A 881 -1.00 -28.35 -17.01
CA GLU A 881 -1.24 -29.80 -16.84
C GLU A 881 -2.70 -30.08 -16.48
N ARG A 882 -3.34 -29.24 -15.66
CA ARG A 882 -4.80 -29.31 -15.42
C ARG A 882 -5.60 -29.16 -16.71
N ILE A 883 -5.24 -28.21 -17.58
CA ILE A 883 -5.89 -27.99 -18.88
C ILE A 883 -5.72 -29.21 -19.80
N ARG A 884 -4.53 -29.83 -19.83
CA ARG A 884 -4.28 -31.07 -20.59
C ARG A 884 -5.13 -32.21 -20.06
N GLU A 885 -5.24 -32.36 -18.74
CA GLU A 885 -6.02 -33.42 -18.10
C GLU A 885 -7.53 -33.25 -18.33
N GLU A 886 -8.06 -32.02 -18.17
CA GLU A 886 -9.45 -31.70 -18.50
C GLU A 886 -9.74 -31.94 -19.98
N ARG A 887 -8.84 -31.56 -20.90
CA ARG A 887 -8.96 -31.81 -22.34
C ARG A 887 -8.94 -33.30 -22.70
N ARG A 888 -8.15 -34.13 -22.00
CA ARG A 888 -8.08 -35.59 -22.18
C ARG A 888 -9.32 -36.32 -21.66
N HIS A 889 -9.78 -35.98 -20.45
CA HIS A 889 -10.76 -36.80 -19.73
C HIS A 889 -12.20 -36.27 -19.81
N ASN A 890 -12.42 -34.97 -20.01
CA ASN A 890 -13.74 -34.36 -20.02
C ASN A 890 -14.20 -33.96 -21.42
N VAL A 891 -14.95 -34.85 -22.08
CA VAL A 891 -15.54 -34.61 -23.43
C VAL A 891 -16.36 -33.31 -23.50
N HIS A 892 -17.03 -32.93 -22.40
CA HIS A 892 -17.81 -31.69 -22.29
C HIS A 892 -16.96 -30.40 -22.19
N HIS A 893 -15.65 -30.53 -21.98
CA HIS A 893 -14.67 -29.43 -22.02
C HIS A 893 -13.90 -29.37 -23.36
N SER A 894 -13.98 -30.40 -24.21
CA SER A 894 -13.25 -30.47 -25.49
C SER A 894 -14.15 -30.46 -26.74
N HIS A 895 -15.30 -31.14 -26.73
CA HIS A 895 -16.22 -31.16 -27.87
C HIS A 895 -17.42 -30.21 -27.67
N ARG A 896 -17.43 -29.10 -28.43
CA ARG A 896 -18.45 -28.03 -28.35
C ARG A 896 -18.71 -27.55 -26.90
N PRO A 897 -17.66 -27.17 -26.14
CA PRO A 897 -17.81 -26.77 -24.75
C PRO A 897 -18.54 -25.42 -24.61
N THR A 898 -19.13 -25.17 -23.43
CA THR A 898 -19.82 -23.90 -23.10
C THR A 898 -18.88 -22.68 -23.08
N ARG A 899 -17.57 -22.93 -22.93
CA ARG A 899 -16.49 -21.94 -23.00
C ARG A 899 -15.29 -22.58 -23.68
N PRO A 900 -14.53 -21.87 -24.53
CA PRO A 900 -13.28 -22.40 -25.07
C PRO A 900 -12.31 -22.76 -23.94
N LEU A 901 -11.56 -23.84 -24.16
CA LEU A 901 -10.41 -24.26 -23.34
C LEU A 901 -9.20 -24.31 -24.28
N PRO A 902 -8.04 -23.72 -23.95
CA PRO A 902 -6.92 -23.69 -24.88
C PRO A 902 -6.31 -25.07 -25.14
N ASP A 903 -5.49 -25.17 -26.20
CA ASP A 903 -4.65 -26.34 -26.47
C ASP A 903 -3.18 -25.92 -26.42
N PHE A 904 -2.39 -26.66 -25.65
CA PHE A 904 -0.96 -26.44 -25.55
C PHE A 904 -0.26 -26.61 -26.92
N GLU A 905 -0.69 -27.57 -27.74
CA GLU A 905 -0.12 -27.80 -29.07
C GLU A 905 -0.71 -26.88 -30.17
N MET A 906 -1.64 -25.98 -29.83
CA MET A 906 -2.04 -24.87 -30.71
C MET A 906 -1.38 -23.55 -30.29
N VAL A 907 -1.25 -23.31 -28.99
CA VAL A 907 -0.59 -22.11 -28.45
C VAL A 907 0.92 -22.13 -28.72
N PHE A 908 1.57 -23.29 -28.56
CA PHE A 908 3.02 -23.42 -28.68
C PHE A 908 3.48 -24.26 -29.87
N GLU A 909 4.67 -23.92 -30.36
CA GLU A 909 5.51 -24.72 -31.23
C GLU A 909 6.74 -25.20 -30.41
N ARG A 910 7.23 -26.40 -30.71
CA ARG A 910 8.33 -27.06 -29.97
C ARG A 910 9.59 -27.10 -30.84
N ASN A 911 10.76 -26.93 -30.23
CA ASN A 911 12.07 -27.04 -30.91
C ASN A 911 12.17 -26.14 -32.16
N VAL A 912 11.92 -24.84 -31.99
CA VAL A 912 11.98 -23.84 -33.06
C VAL A 912 13.38 -23.26 -33.15
N GLU A 913 13.92 -23.10 -34.36
CA GLU A 913 15.20 -22.43 -34.62
C GLU A 913 14.96 -21.18 -35.49
N ILE A 914 15.46 -20.03 -35.05
CA ILE A 914 15.38 -18.74 -35.79
C ILE A 914 16.71 -18.01 -35.63
N ASP A 915 17.36 -17.68 -36.76
CA ASP A 915 18.57 -16.85 -36.85
C ASP A 915 19.71 -17.24 -35.88
N GLY A 916 19.88 -18.54 -35.61
CA GLY A 916 20.89 -19.11 -34.70
C GLY A 916 20.43 -19.34 -33.25
N HIS A 917 19.26 -18.84 -32.86
CA HIS A 917 18.66 -19.10 -31.55
C HIS A 917 17.74 -20.33 -31.60
N VAL A 918 17.94 -21.26 -30.65
CA VAL A 918 17.10 -22.45 -30.47
C VAL A 918 16.13 -22.25 -29.29
N PHE A 919 14.84 -22.44 -29.54
CA PHE A 919 13.75 -22.32 -28.57
C PHE A 919 13.13 -23.70 -28.33
N ALA A 920 13.28 -24.26 -27.13
CA ALA A 920 12.63 -25.52 -26.75
C ALA A 920 11.09 -25.42 -26.85
N LEU A 921 10.54 -24.25 -26.55
CA LEU A 921 9.12 -23.91 -26.69
C LEU A 921 9.00 -22.43 -27.09
N ARG A 922 8.20 -22.13 -28.12
CA ARG A 922 7.90 -20.76 -28.58
C ARG A 922 6.41 -20.62 -28.89
N PRO A 923 5.72 -19.51 -28.57
CA PRO A 923 4.33 -19.33 -28.98
C PRO A 923 4.19 -19.23 -30.51
N ARG A 924 3.02 -19.60 -31.04
CA ARG A 924 2.73 -19.46 -32.47
C ARG A 924 2.22 -18.06 -32.76
N TRP A 925 2.93 -17.33 -33.61
CA TRP A 925 2.53 -15.99 -34.05
C TRP A 925 2.25 -15.99 -35.55
N SER A 926 1.35 -15.12 -36.01
CA SER A 926 0.93 -15.02 -37.42
C SER A 926 0.92 -13.55 -37.84
N PRO A 927 2.08 -12.94 -38.20
CA PRO A 927 3.29 -13.56 -38.74
C PRO A 927 4.23 -14.21 -37.72
N ARG A 928 5.03 -15.18 -38.17
CA ARG A 928 5.92 -16.01 -37.33
C ARG A 928 7.24 -15.31 -37.00
N THR A 929 7.79 -14.56 -37.95
CA THR A 929 9.07 -13.82 -37.83
C THR A 929 8.90 -12.30 -38.09
N LEU A 930 9.91 -11.51 -37.72
CA LEU A 930 9.94 -10.05 -37.96
C LEU A 930 10.10 -9.67 -39.45
N GLN A 931 10.52 -10.61 -40.29
CA GLN A 931 10.68 -10.44 -41.74
C GLN A 931 9.34 -10.63 -42.49
N GLU A 932 8.41 -11.40 -41.92
CA GLU A 932 7.07 -11.65 -42.46
C GLU A 932 6.05 -10.54 -42.12
N VAL A 933 6.42 -9.53 -41.32
CA VAL A 933 5.48 -8.45 -40.93
C VAL A 933 5.35 -7.43 -42.06
N GLU A 934 4.16 -7.34 -42.66
CA GLU A 934 3.84 -6.33 -43.66
C GLU A 934 3.85 -4.90 -43.11
N ASP A 935 4.59 -4.00 -43.79
CA ASP A 935 4.68 -2.58 -43.44
C ASP A 935 3.33 -1.85 -43.59
N SER A 936 2.54 -2.18 -44.61
CA SER A 936 1.20 -1.62 -44.84
C SER A 936 0.26 -1.83 -43.65
N SER A 937 0.25 -3.06 -43.12
CA SER A 937 -0.53 -3.45 -41.94
C SER A 937 -0.08 -2.68 -40.69
N ILE A 938 1.21 -2.36 -40.55
CA ILE A 938 1.73 -1.56 -39.44
C ILE A 938 1.41 -0.06 -39.61
N VAL A 939 1.61 0.52 -40.79
CA VAL A 939 1.28 1.93 -41.09
C VAL A 939 -0.20 2.23 -40.87
N SER A 940 -1.09 1.27 -41.12
CA SER A 940 -2.54 1.43 -40.84
C SER A 940 -2.86 1.69 -39.36
N LEU A 941 -1.98 1.27 -38.43
CA LEU A 941 -2.19 1.48 -36.99
C LEU A 941 -2.03 2.96 -36.58
N ARG A 942 -1.26 3.75 -37.33
CA ARG A 942 -1.05 5.19 -37.04
C ARG A 942 -2.31 6.03 -37.30
N ALA A 943 -3.14 5.69 -38.29
CA ALA A 943 -4.38 6.41 -38.61
C ALA A 943 -5.30 6.56 -37.38
N PRO A 944 -6.08 7.64 -37.20
CA PRO A 944 -7.01 7.77 -36.08
C PRO A 944 -8.06 6.65 -36.08
N LEU A 945 -8.73 6.42 -34.94
CA LEU A 945 -9.85 5.47 -34.86
C LEU A 945 -11.03 5.96 -35.70
N SER A 946 -11.56 5.10 -36.57
CA SER A 946 -12.80 5.34 -37.32
C SER A 946 -13.82 4.27 -36.95
N TYR A 947 -15.10 4.64 -36.81
CA TYR A 947 -16.13 3.67 -36.46
C TYR A 947 -16.39 2.67 -37.61
N ASP A 948 -16.20 3.08 -38.86
CA ASP A 948 -16.38 2.22 -40.04
C ASP A 948 -15.31 1.12 -40.13
N THR A 949 -14.07 1.44 -39.75
CA THR A 949 -12.92 0.52 -39.83
C THR A 949 -12.69 -0.27 -38.55
N ASP A 950 -12.80 0.39 -37.39
CA ASP A 950 -12.46 -0.17 -36.08
C ASP A 950 -13.68 -0.52 -35.22
N ARG A 951 -14.87 0.00 -35.55
CA ARG A 951 -16.13 -0.18 -34.78
C ARG A 951 -16.00 0.16 -33.29
N THR A 952 -15.08 1.05 -32.96
CA THR A 952 -14.73 1.51 -31.62
C THR A 952 -14.63 3.03 -31.65
N ALA A 953 -15.31 3.71 -30.73
CA ALA A 953 -15.19 5.17 -30.60
C ALA A 953 -13.82 5.57 -30.01
N PRO A 954 -13.27 6.77 -30.30
CA PRO A 954 -12.06 7.25 -29.63
C PRO A 954 -12.20 7.31 -28.09
N LEU A 955 -11.07 7.39 -27.39
CA LEU A 955 -11.02 7.55 -25.94
C LEU A 955 -10.53 8.95 -25.57
N TYR A 956 -11.47 9.80 -25.13
CA TYR A 956 -11.19 11.04 -24.41
C TYR A 956 -11.42 10.76 -22.92
N VAL A 957 -10.35 10.41 -22.21
CA VAL A 957 -10.40 9.82 -20.86
C VAL A 957 -10.96 10.78 -19.81
N ALA A 958 -10.68 12.07 -19.90
CA ALA A 958 -11.17 13.06 -18.95
C ALA A 958 -12.70 13.23 -19.06
N VAL A 959 -13.20 13.30 -20.30
CA VAL A 959 -14.64 13.37 -20.59
C VAL A 959 -15.34 12.09 -20.14
N GLN A 960 -14.79 10.92 -20.46
CA GLN A 960 -15.34 9.63 -20.03
C GLN A 960 -15.41 9.54 -18.49
N CYS A 961 -14.31 9.84 -17.79
CA CYS A 961 -14.21 9.77 -16.34
C CYS A 961 -15.10 10.79 -15.61
N ALA A 962 -15.44 11.92 -16.24
CA ALA A 962 -16.30 12.95 -15.65
C ALA A 962 -17.78 12.84 -16.04
N LYS A 963 -18.11 12.24 -17.20
CA LYS A 963 -19.46 12.34 -17.81
C LYS A 963 -20.14 11.02 -18.15
N ALA A 964 -19.46 9.86 -18.13
CA ALA A 964 -20.09 8.58 -18.49
C ALA A 964 -21.36 8.27 -17.66
N ASP A 965 -21.27 8.35 -16.33
CA ASP A 965 -22.41 8.19 -15.39
C ASP A 965 -23.46 9.33 -15.47
N ARG A 966 -23.27 10.35 -16.33
CA ARG A 966 -24.12 11.54 -16.45
C ARG A 966 -24.76 11.72 -17.82
N LEU A 967 -24.25 11.05 -18.86
CA LEU A 967 -24.67 11.24 -20.25
C LEU A 967 -26.18 11.01 -20.46
N SER A 968 -26.76 10.03 -19.77
CA SER A 968 -28.21 9.74 -19.85
C SER A 968 -29.09 10.88 -19.32
N GLY A 969 -28.65 11.60 -18.30
CA GLY A 969 -29.33 12.80 -17.80
C GLY A 969 -29.16 13.97 -18.78
N MET A 970 -27.93 14.23 -19.22
CA MET A 970 -27.63 15.31 -20.18
C MET A 970 -28.41 15.16 -21.50
N LEU A 971 -28.62 13.93 -21.98
CA LEU A 971 -29.46 13.65 -23.16
C LEU A 971 -30.95 13.85 -22.90
N GLN A 972 -31.43 13.66 -21.66
CA GLN A 972 -32.83 13.97 -21.29
C GLN A 972 -33.04 15.47 -21.14
N ASP A 973 -32.08 16.19 -20.53
CA ASP A 973 -32.08 17.65 -20.43
C ASP A 973 -32.06 18.33 -21.81
N ALA A 974 -31.41 17.70 -22.79
CA ALA A 974 -31.39 18.13 -24.21
C ALA A 974 -32.68 17.79 -24.99
N GLY A 975 -33.66 17.10 -24.39
CA GLY A 975 -34.91 16.70 -25.05
C GLY A 975 -34.88 15.34 -25.76
N GLY A 976 -33.77 14.61 -25.71
CA GLY A 976 -33.57 13.30 -26.34
C GLY A 976 -32.52 13.30 -27.46
N LEU A 977 -32.65 12.34 -28.39
CA LEU A 977 -31.83 12.25 -29.60
C LEU A 977 -32.72 12.42 -30.83
N GLU A 978 -32.37 13.37 -31.70
CA GLU A 978 -33.01 13.54 -33.01
C GLU A 978 -32.36 12.61 -34.04
N VAL A 979 -33.13 11.66 -34.59
CA VAL A 979 -32.64 10.71 -35.58
C VAL A 979 -32.80 11.28 -36.99
N VAL A 980 -31.76 11.97 -37.47
CA VAL A 980 -31.72 12.59 -38.81
C VAL A 980 -31.20 11.59 -39.85
N SER A 981 -32.02 11.29 -40.87
CA SER A 981 -31.62 10.44 -42.00
C SER A 981 -30.63 11.16 -42.91
N GLY A 982 -29.57 10.47 -43.33
CA GLY A 982 -28.55 11.05 -44.22
C GLY A 982 -27.54 11.99 -43.55
N LEU A 983 -27.49 12.05 -42.22
CA LEU A 983 -26.47 12.81 -41.51
C LEU A 983 -25.09 12.15 -41.68
N GLY A 984 -24.17 12.86 -42.35
CA GLY A 984 -22.85 12.33 -42.73
C GLY A 984 -22.84 11.53 -44.05
N GLU A 985 -24.01 11.24 -44.65
CA GLU A 985 -24.08 10.70 -46.00
C GLU A 985 -23.80 11.77 -47.05
N VAL A 986 -23.27 11.34 -48.19
CA VAL A 986 -22.90 12.19 -49.33
C VAL A 986 -23.70 11.76 -50.56
N ASP A 987 -24.14 12.71 -51.39
CA ASP A 987 -24.84 12.44 -52.65
C ASP A 987 -23.87 12.09 -53.81
N GLU A 988 -24.44 11.75 -54.97
CA GLU A 988 -23.67 11.39 -56.18
C GLU A 988 -22.80 12.55 -56.72
N ASP A 989 -23.10 13.80 -56.34
CA ASP A 989 -22.34 15.01 -56.69
C ASP A 989 -21.22 15.34 -55.66
N GLY A 990 -21.11 14.58 -54.56
CA GLY A 990 -20.13 14.83 -53.49
C GLY A 990 -20.58 15.82 -52.41
N LYS A 991 -21.89 16.14 -52.32
CA LYS A 991 -22.45 17.10 -51.35
C LYS A 991 -23.06 16.38 -50.13
N PRO A 992 -23.05 16.98 -48.93
CA PRO A 992 -23.68 16.39 -47.76
C PRO A 992 -25.20 16.31 -47.94
N ARG A 993 -25.76 15.11 -47.77
CA ARG A 993 -27.19 14.81 -47.99
C ARG A 993 -28.10 15.52 -46.99
N ALA A 994 -27.63 15.70 -45.77
CA ALA A 994 -28.16 16.63 -44.78
C ALA A 994 -27.05 17.61 -44.36
N LEU A 995 -27.35 18.92 -44.31
CA LEU A 995 -26.36 19.94 -43.98
C LEU A 995 -25.89 19.80 -42.52
N PRO A 996 -24.56 19.74 -42.25
CA PRO A 996 -24.05 19.65 -40.88
C PRO A 996 -24.15 20.99 -40.15
N LEU A 997 -24.54 20.93 -38.87
CA LEU A 997 -24.58 22.09 -37.98
C LEU A 997 -23.19 22.75 -37.86
N GLN A 998 -23.17 24.08 -37.79
CA GLN A 998 -21.97 24.88 -37.60
C GLN A 998 -21.97 25.50 -36.20
N GLY A 999 -20.78 25.77 -35.65
CA GLY A 999 -20.64 26.42 -34.35
C GLY A 999 -20.35 27.91 -34.49
N ASP A 1000 -21.22 28.78 -33.97
CA ASP A 1000 -21.03 30.24 -33.94
C ASP A 1000 -19.99 30.72 -32.91
N ALA A 1001 -19.25 29.79 -32.29
CA ALA A 1001 -18.31 30.06 -31.22
C ALA A 1001 -17.06 30.82 -31.73
N ARG A 1002 -16.82 32.00 -31.16
CA ARG A 1002 -15.66 32.85 -31.44
C ARG A 1002 -15.17 33.51 -30.16
N VAL A 1003 -13.86 33.73 -30.03
CA VAL A 1003 -13.29 34.47 -28.89
C VAL A 1003 -13.75 35.94 -28.99
N PRO A 1004 -14.49 36.47 -28.00
CA PRO A 1004 -14.92 37.87 -28.02
C PRO A 1004 -13.74 38.78 -27.67
N THR A 1005 -13.58 39.88 -28.41
CA THR A 1005 -12.42 40.78 -28.32
C THR A 1005 -12.65 42.02 -27.46
N ASN A 1006 -13.82 42.10 -26.81
CA ASN A 1006 -14.33 43.28 -26.10
C ASN A 1006 -14.77 42.95 -24.66
N VAL A 1007 -14.06 42.03 -24.00
CA VAL A 1007 -14.41 41.46 -22.68
C VAL A 1007 -13.33 41.69 -21.61
N SER A 1008 -12.48 42.71 -21.78
CA SER A 1008 -11.54 43.09 -20.72
C SER A 1008 -12.31 43.67 -19.55
N PHE A 1009 -12.26 43.03 -18.38
CA PHE A 1009 -13.00 43.52 -17.22
C PHE A 1009 -12.41 44.83 -16.66
N TYR A 1010 -11.10 45.06 -16.85
CA TYR A 1010 -10.40 46.24 -16.35
C TYR A 1010 -10.85 47.56 -16.99
N GLU A 1011 -11.31 47.54 -18.24
CA GLU A 1011 -11.89 48.72 -18.92
C GLU A 1011 -13.38 48.94 -18.59
N MET A 1012 -14.06 47.91 -18.06
CA MET A 1012 -15.44 47.99 -17.58
C MET A 1012 -15.49 48.52 -16.13
N ALA A 1013 -14.67 47.96 -15.26
CA ALA A 1013 -14.53 48.33 -13.84
C ALA A 1013 -13.25 49.16 -13.63
N ARG A 1014 -13.17 50.29 -14.35
CA ARG A 1014 -12.04 51.23 -14.32
C ARG A 1014 -12.13 52.22 -13.14
N HIS A 1015 -11.05 52.98 -12.93
CA HIS A 1015 -10.94 53.92 -11.80
C HIS A 1015 -12.06 54.99 -11.82
N PRO A 1016 -12.79 55.25 -10.71
CA PRO A 1016 -14.06 56.01 -10.76
C PRO A 1016 -14.00 57.47 -11.24
N TRP A 1017 -12.83 58.12 -11.23
CA TRP A 1017 -12.65 59.50 -11.71
C TRP A 1017 -11.46 59.71 -12.65
N GLU A 1018 -10.43 58.84 -12.59
CA GLU A 1018 -9.30 58.89 -13.53
C GLU A 1018 -9.52 58.06 -14.81
N ASP A 1019 -10.62 57.30 -14.90
CA ASP A 1019 -10.94 56.39 -16.00
C ASP A 1019 -9.86 55.32 -16.32
N THR A 1020 -8.83 55.18 -15.47
CA THR A 1020 -7.72 54.26 -15.70
C THR A 1020 -8.15 52.80 -15.52
N ALA A 1021 -7.87 51.96 -16.52
CA ALA A 1021 -8.25 50.55 -16.55
C ALA A 1021 -7.37 49.68 -15.63
N SER A 1022 -7.54 49.82 -14.31
CA SER A 1022 -6.73 49.17 -13.29
C SER A 1022 -7.55 48.79 -12.07
N SER A 1023 -7.20 47.66 -11.44
CA SER A 1023 -7.72 47.26 -10.12
C SER A 1023 -7.00 47.94 -8.95
N PHE A 1024 -5.97 48.76 -9.22
CA PHE A 1024 -5.24 49.47 -8.18
C PHE A 1024 -6.05 50.65 -7.65
N ARG A 1025 -6.59 50.49 -6.45
CA ARG A 1025 -7.29 51.55 -5.71
C ARG A 1025 -6.28 52.61 -5.29
N ARG A 1026 -6.38 53.80 -5.87
CA ARG A 1026 -5.77 55.02 -5.34
C ARG A 1026 -6.87 55.93 -4.86
N ASP A 1027 -6.82 56.26 -3.59
CA ASP A 1027 -7.49 57.45 -3.10
C ASP A 1027 -6.64 58.65 -3.57
N GLY A 1028 -7.29 59.64 -4.15
CA GLY A 1028 -6.64 60.76 -4.83
C GLY A 1028 -7.21 62.07 -4.33
N PHE A 1029 -6.36 63.08 -4.21
CA PHE A 1029 -6.76 64.40 -3.72
C PHE A 1029 -7.88 64.99 -4.59
N THR A 1030 -8.86 65.62 -3.94
CA THR A 1030 -9.94 66.35 -4.61
C THR A 1030 -9.36 67.40 -5.57
N GLU A 1031 -9.81 67.39 -6.83
CA GLU A 1031 -9.23 68.19 -7.93
C GLU A 1031 -8.95 69.66 -7.55
N GLY A 1032 -9.96 70.38 -7.06
CA GLY A 1032 -9.81 71.78 -6.63
C GLY A 1032 -8.97 71.99 -5.37
N SER A 1033 -8.86 70.99 -4.49
CA SER A 1033 -7.95 71.05 -3.33
C SER A 1033 -6.50 70.94 -3.80
N LEU A 1034 -6.23 70.03 -4.74
CA LEU A 1034 -4.90 69.86 -5.32
C LEU A 1034 -4.49 71.07 -6.18
N GLU A 1035 -5.41 71.63 -6.97
CA GLU A 1035 -5.17 72.85 -7.76
C GLU A 1035 -4.82 74.05 -6.86
N TYR A 1036 -5.61 74.30 -5.81
CA TYR A 1036 -5.36 75.41 -4.88
C TYR A 1036 -4.06 75.21 -4.10
N PHE A 1037 -3.80 73.99 -3.60
CA PHE A 1037 -2.56 73.66 -2.91
C PHE A 1037 -1.33 73.83 -3.82
N GLU A 1038 -1.37 73.36 -5.06
CA GLU A 1038 -0.26 73.52 -6.00
C GLU A 1038 -0.05 75.00 -6.39
N ALA A 1039 -1.13 75.77 -6.54
CA ALA A 1039 -1.05 77.21 -6.80
C ALA A 1039 -0.41 77.98 -5.62
N GLN A 1040 -0.84 77.70 -4.38
CA GLN A 1040 -0.21 78.27 -3.17
C GLN A 1040 1.26 77.83 -3.05
N TYR A 1041 1.55 76.54 -3.22
CA TYR A 1041 2.92 76.00 -3.17
C TYR A 1041 3.84 76.69 -4.17
N ARG A 1042 3.43 76.81 -5.45
CA ARG A 1042 4.21 77.49 -6.50
C ARG A 1042 4.41 78.97 -6.20
N SER A 1043 3.42 79.65 -5.61
CA SER A 1043 3.55 81.06 -5.21
C SER A 1043 4.55 81.22 -4.05
N ALA A 1044 4.43 80.39 -3.00
CA ALA A 1044 5.33 80.38 -1.86
C ALA A 1044 6.77 79.96 -2.23
N GLU A 1045 6.94 78.92 -3.04
CA GLU A 1045 8.25 78.51 -3.57
C GLU A 1045 8.92 79.69 -4.31
N ARG A 1046 8.17 80.38 -5.17
CA ARG A 1046 8.69 81.54 -5.91
C ARG A 1046 9.02 82.71 -4.98
N ALA A 1047 8.17 83.01 -4.01
CA ALA A 1047 8.37 84.11 -3.06
C ALA A 1047 9.61 83.88 -2.18
N VAL A 1048 9.85 82.64 -1.74
CA VAL A 1048 11.07 82.26 -1.00
C VAL A 1048 12.29 82.32 -1.92
N TYR A 1049 12.28 81.60 -3.05
CA TYR A 1049 13.50 81.38 -3.85
C TYR A 1049 13.85 82.52 -4.82
N ASP A 1050 12.97 83.49 -5.06
CA ASP A 1050 13.24 84.68 -5.90
C ASP A 1050 12.44 85.90 -5.41
N GLU A 1051 12.68 86.30 -4.15
CA GLU A 1051 11.97 87.37 -3.42
C GLU A 1051 11.92 88.75 -4.13
N GLU A 1052 12.82 89.01 -5.08
CA GLU A 1052 12.86 90.24 -5.90
C GLU A 1052 12.44 90.02 -7.38
N GLY A 1053 12.05 88.80 -7.76
CA GLY A 1053 11.61 88.48 -9.13
C GLY A 1053 12.70 88.61 -10.20
N ARG A 1054 13.97 88.38 -9.82
CA ARG A 1054 15.16 88.54 -10.67
C ARG A 1054 15.34 87.40 -11.70
N GLY A 1055 14.59 86.30 -11.56
CA GLY A 1055 14.64 85.13 -12.45
C GLY A 1055 15.78 84.15 -12.16
N VAL A 1056 16.41 84.21 -10.99
CA VAL A 1056 17.53 83.32 -10.60
C VAL A 1056 17.31 82.79 -9.19
N ARG A 1057 17.29 81.45 -9.04
CA ARG A 1057 16.96 80.76 -7.79
C ARG A 1057 18.00 81.04 -6.69
N ASN A 1058 17.61 81.82 -5.68
CA ASN A 1058 18.41 82.13 -4.49
C ASN A 1058 18.20 81.06 -3.40
N TYR A 1059 19.28 80.43 -2.95
CA TYR A 1059 19.27 79.44 -1.87
C TYR A 1059 19.52 80.06 -0.48
N TRP A 1060 19.75 81.37 -0.39
CA TRP A 1060 19.92 82.13 0.85
C TRP A 1060 18.92 83.30 0.90
N PRO A 1061 17.61 83.01 1.04
CA PRO A 1061 16.55 84.02 1.09
C PRO A 1061 16.64 84.90 2.35
N SER A 1062 15.98 86.06 2.33
CA SER A 1062 15.78 86.81 3.57
C SER A 1062 14.91 86.01 4.55
N ARG A 1063 15.14 86.17 5.85
CA ARG A 1063 14.30 85.55 6.89
C ARG A 1063 12.82 85.97 6.76
N SER A 1064 12.58 87.19 6.29
CA SER A 1064 11.24 87.72 5.99
C SER A 1064 10.52 86.99 4.86
N ALA A 1065 11.24 86.43 3.88
CA ALA A 1065 10.66 85.61 2.81
C ALA A 1065 10.37 84.17 3.27
N VAL A 1066 11.13 83.65 4.24
CA VAL A 1066 10.95 82.28 4.79
C VAL A 1066 9.87 82.22 5.88
N ASP A 1067 9.89 83.16 6.84
CA ASP A 1067 8.90 83.24 7.94
C ASP A 1067 7.61 83.98 7.49
N GLY A 1068 7.48 84.34 6.21
CA GLY A 1068 6.41 85.18 5.67
C GLY A 1068 5.16 84.40 5.24
N VAL A 1069 4.00 84.86 5.69
CA VAL A 1069 2.70 84.37 5.19
C VAL A 1069 2.39 85.04 3.85
N SER A 1070 1.80 84.30 2.91
CA SER A 1070 1.40 84.86 1.60
C SER A 1070 0.28 85.89 1.77
N GLU A 1071 0.51 87.13 1.32
CA GLU A 1071 -0.53 88.15 1.24
C GLU A 1071 -1.74 87.72 0.39
N ASP A 1072 -1.56 86.77 -0.53
CA ASP A 1072 -2.60 86.33 -1.46
C ASP A 1072 -3.72 85.55 -0.74
N GLU A 1073 -3.39 84.85 0.36
CA GLU A 1073 -4.39 84.24 1.24
C GLU A 1073 -5.24 85.30 1.97
N GLU A 1074 -4.62 86.40 2.42
CA GLU A 1074 -5.36 87.52 3.03
C GLU A 1074 -6.24 88.24 1.98
N LYS A 1075 -5.77 88.37 0.74
CA LYS A 1075 -6.56 88.92 -0.39
C LYS A 1075 -7.77 88.03 -0.72
N ASP A 1076 -7.60 86.71 -0.76
CA ASP A 1076 -8.71 85.77 -1.03
C ASP A 1076 -9.69 85.69 0.15
N ALA A 1077 -9.21 85.72 1.39
CA ALA A 1077 -10.07 85.87 2.57
C ALA A 1077 -10.85 87.20 2.56
N GLN A 1078 -10.22 88.30 2.11
CA GLN A 1078 -10.87 89.58 1.92
C GLN A 1078 -11.90 89.54 0.77
N LEU A 1079 -11.63 88.83 -0.32
CA LEU A 1079 -12.54 88.63 -1.45
C LEU A 1079 -13.78 87.82 -1.03
N LEU A 1080 -13.62 86.78 -0.18
CA LEU A 1080 -14.74 86.07 0.45
C LEU A 1080 -15.52 86.98 1.41
N GLN A 1081 -14.84 87.84 2.18
CA GLN A 1081 -15.51 88.82 3.06
C GLN A 1081 -16.24 89.91 2.26
N GLU A 1082 -15.78 90.30 1.08
CA GLU A 1082 -16.49 91.18 0.15
C GLU A 1082 -17.73 90.47 -0.43
N ARG A 1083 -17.54 89.31 -1.08
CA ARG A 1083 -18.54 88.71 -1.98
C ARG A 1083 -19.56 87.80 -1.30
N LEU A 1084 -19.17 87.05 -0.27
CA LEU A 1084 -20.08 86.14 0.44
C LEU A 1084 -20.62 86.80 1.71
N PHE A 1085 -19.73 87.19 2.62
CA PHE A 1085 -20.15 87.66 3.95
C PHE A 1085 -20.66 89.11 3.95
N GLY A 1086 -20.29 89.93 2.96
CA GLY A 1086 -20.82 91.28 2.78
C GLY A 1086 -22.34 91.28 2.52
N PRO A 1087 -22.82 90.65 1.43
CA PRO A 1087 -24.25 90.51 1.13
C PRO A 1087 -25.05 89.84 2.25
N LEU A 1088 -24.50 88.81 2.90
CA LEU A 1088 -25.17 88.14 4.02
C LEU A 1088 -25.42 89.08 5.22
N LYS A 1089 -24.45 89.96 5.56
CA LYS A 1089 -24.62 90.99 6.60
C LYS A 1089 -25.65 92.06 6.20
N GLN A 1090 -25.80 92.36 4.91
CA GLN A 1090 -26.83 93.27 4.41
C GLN A 1090 -28.23 92.63 4.50
N ALA A 1091 -28.36 91.35 4.15
CA ALA A 1091 -29.61 90.59 4.27
C ALA A 1091 -30.02 90.36 5.74
N GLU A 1092 -29.06 90.24 6.68
CA GLU A 1092 -29.35 90.11 8.11
C GLU A 1092 -30.09 91.34 8.70
N ALA A 1093 -30.02 92.51 8.05
CA ALA A 1093 -30.66 93.74 8.53
C ALA A 1093 -32.19 93.65 8.66
N SER A 1094 -32.86 92.84 7.83
CA SER A 1094 -34.33 92.65 7.87
C SER A 1094 -34.81 91.58 8.85
N VAL A 1095 -33.90 90.79 9.45
CA VAL A 1095 -34.24 89.72 10.40
C VAL A 1095 -34.79 90.31 11.72
N GLU A 1096 -35.73 89.63 12.36
CA GLU A 1096 -36.39 90.10 13.57
C GLU A 1096 -35.40 90.33 14.73
N PRO A 1097 -35.59 91.38 15.57
CA PRO A 1097 -34.64 91.71 16.63
C PRO A 1097 -34.41 90.58 17.64
N TRP A 1098 -35.44 89.79 17.96
CA TRP A 1098 -35.32 88.68 18.91
C TRP A 1098 -34.45 87.54 18.36
N ALA A 1099 -34.57 87.22 17.07
CA ALA A 1099 -33.80 86.16 16.42
C ALA A 1099 -32.32 86.56 16.26
N ARG A 1100 -32.05 87.82 15.89
CA ARG A 1100 -30.68 88.37 15.88
C ARG A 1100 -30.06 88.42 17.27
N ASN A 1101 -30.81 88.86 18.29
CA ASN A 1101 -30.30 88.89 19.66
C ASN A 1101 -30.06 87.47 20.22
N LEU A 1102 -30.95 86.51 19.95
CA LEU A 1102 -30.76 85.11 20.35
C LEU A 1102 -29.55 84.48 19.65
N ARG A 1103 -29.38 84.70 18.33
CA ARG A 1103 -28.20 84.24 17.58
C ARG A 1103 -26.91 84.93 18.03
N ARG A 1104 -26.96 86.21 18.42
CA ARG A 1104 -25.82 86.93 19.02
C ARG A 1104 -25.48 86.34 20.39
N ASN A 1105 -26.46 86.10 21.25
CA ASN A 1105 -26.24 85.52 22.58
C ASN A 1105 -25.70 84.09 22.49
N ALA A 1106 -26.19 83.29 21.54
CA ALA A 1106 -25.63 81.97 21.24
C ALA A 1106 -24.17 82.04 20.74
N ARG A 1107 -23.85 82.97 19.82
CA ARG A 1107 -22.46 83.24 19.38
C ARG A 1107 -21.55 83.80 20.48
N ALA A 1108 -22.12 84.41 21.52
CA ALA A 1108 -21.40 84.92 22.68
C ALA A 1108 -21.35 83.91 23.86
N GLY A 1109 -22.02 82.76 23.77
CA GLY A 1109 -22.10 81.75 24.81
C GLY A 1109 -22.99 82.10 26.02
N THR A 1110 -23.64 83.27 26.04
CA THR A 1110 -24.40 83.77 27.21
C THR A 1110 -25.92 83.63 27.01
N LEU A 1111 -26.48 82.49 27.40
CA LEU A 1111 -27.92 82.20 27.34
C LEU A 1111 -28.50 82.06 28.75
N ASP A 1112 -29.12 83.14 29.26
CA ASP A 1112 -29.78 83.19 30.58
C ASP A 1112 -31.11 82.43 30.62
N TYR A 1113 -31.06 81.11 30.42
CA TYR A 1113 -32.21 80.22 30.63
C TYR A 1113 -32.29 79.74 32.08
N ARG A 1114 -33.52 79.60 32.59
CA ARG A 1114 -33.77 78.98 33.90
C ARG A 1114 -33.74 77.46 33.75
N THR A 1115 -33.09 76.78 34.71
CA THR A 1115 -33.10 75.32 34.77
C THR A 1115 -34.46 74.83 35.27
N GLU A 1116 -35.22 74.17 34.40
CA GLU A 1116 -36.43 73.45 34.81
C GLU A 1116 -36.07 72.21 35.64
N ILE A 1117 -36.87 71.90 36.66
CA ILE A 1117 -36.63 70.82 37.61
C ILE A 1117 -37.78 69.82 37.53
N ALA A 1118 -37.52 68.64 36.94
CA ALA A 1118 -38.49 67.56 36.83
C ALA A 1118 -39.05 67.14 38.21
N SER A 1119 -40.37 66.91 38.26
CA SER A 1119 -41.11 66.53 39.47
C SER A 1119 -40.78 65.10 39.92
N GLN A 1120 -41.17 64.72 41.14
CA GLN A 1120 -40.90 63.37 41.65
C GLN A 1120 -41.66 62.28 40.89
N GLU A 1121 -42.84 62.58 40.34
CA GLU A 1121 -43.58 61.66 39.47
C GLU A 1121 -42.76 61.36 38.22
N GLU A 1122 -42.38 62.39 37.46
CA GLU A 1122 -41.54 62.28 36.25
C GLU A 1122 -40.14 61.69 36.53
N LYS A 1123 -39.63 61.81 37.77
CA LYS A 1123 -38.21 61.53 38.08
C LYS A 1123 -37.94 60.23 38.84
N ILE A 1124 -38.89 59.74 39.64
CA ILE A 1124 -38.72 58.57 40.53
C ILE A 1124 -39.80 57.52 40.31
N TYR A 1125 -41.02 57.92 39.96
CA TYR A 1125 -42.14 57.00 39.74
C TYR A 1125 -42.46 56.73 38.26
N ASP A 1126 -41.86 57.49 37.33
CA ASP A 1126 -41.91 57.22 35.90
C ASP A 1126 -41.24 55.89 35.54
N ASP A 1127 -41.92 55.07 34.72
CA ASP A 1127 -41.50 53.71 34.34
C ASP A 1127 -40.13 53.66 33.63
N GLU A 1128 -39.75 54.73 32.92
CA GLU A 1128 -38.54 54.76 32.10
C GLU A 1128 -37.54 55.82 32.54
N TYR A 1129 -37.98 57.05 32.80
CA TYR A 1129 -37.11 58.20 33.00
C TYR A 1129 -36.34 58.17 34.33
N TYR A 1130 -36.80 57.41 35.32
CA TYR A 1130 -36.07 57.20 36.59
C TYR A 1130 -34.66 56.63 36.40
N ARG A 1131 -34.42 55.86 35.31
CA ARG A 1131 -33.12 55.21 35.03
C ARG A 1131 -31.96 56.19 34.87
N TRP A 1132 -32.25 57.45 34.53
CA TRP A 1132 -31.26 58.52 34.36
C TRP A 1132 -30.87 59.22 35.66
N PHE A 1133 -31.56 58.91 36.78
CA PHE A 1133 -31.39 59.59 38.06
C PHE A 1133 -31.05 58.66 39.23
N ILE A 1134 -31.07 57.34 39.01
CA ILE A 1134 -30.50 56.35 39.93
C ILE A 1134 -28.97 56.37 39.89
N GLN A 1135 -28.33 56.11 41.02
CA GLN A 1135 -26.88 55.93 41.08
C GLN A 1135 -26.52 54.47 40.75
N PRO A 1136 -25.74 54.18 39.69
CA PRO A 1136 -25.30 52.82 39.38
C PRO A 1136 -24.61 52.14 40.58
N GLY A 1137 -24.89 50.85 40.78
CA GLY A 1137 -24.41 50.10 41.95
C GLY A 1137 -25.25 50.28 43.23
N ARG A 1138 -26.24 51.17 43.26
CA ARG A 1138 -27.23 51.28 44.35
C ARG A 1138 -28.62 50.85 43.88
N HIS A 1139 -28.91 49.56 43.89
CA HIS A 1139 -30.28 49.08 43.74
C HIS A 1139 -31.06 49.34 45.05
N PRO A 1140 -32.08 50.23 45.08
CA PRO A 1140 -32.62 50.76 46.34
C PRO A 1140 -33.42 49.74 47.16
N ASN A 1141 -34.08 48.78 46.51
CA ASN A 1141 -34.68 47.61 47.18
C ASN A 1141 -34.48 46.33 46.35
N PRO A 1142 -33.36 45.59 46.52
CA PRO A 1142 -33.00 44.45 45.65
C PRO A 1142 -33.88 43.21 45.82
N SER A 1143 -34.76 43.15 46.82
CA SER A 1143 -35.77 42.08 46.94
C SER A 1143 -37.01 42.31 46.09
N GLY A 1144 -37.23 43.54 45.59
CA GLY A 1144 -38.50 43.99 44.99
C GLY A 1144 -39.69 44.07 45.97
N LEU A 1145 -39.60 43.43 47.14
CA LEU A 1145 -40.68 43.27 48.10
C LEU A 1145 -40.54 44.25 49.26
N VAL A 1146 -41.59 45.05 49.51
CA VAL A 1146 -41.71 45.85 50.73
C VAL A 1146 -42.22 44.94 51.85
N SER A 1147 -41.30 44.22 52.50
CA SER A 1147 -41.60 43.19 53.51
C SER A 1147 -42.14 43.77 54.83
N GLY A 1148 -43.43 44.11 54.85
CA GLY A 1148 -44.09 44.69 56.01
C GLY A 1148 -44.39 43.68 57.12
N SER A 1149 -43.58 43.67 58.18
CA SER A 1149 -43.88 42.98 59.45
C SER A 1149 -43.93 43.96 60.61
N ARG A 1150 -45.11 44.10 61.25
CA ARG A 1150 -45.33 45.05 62.35
C ARG A 1150 -44.99 44.43 63.71
N LYS A 1151 -43.76 44.71 64.20
CA LYS A 1151 -43.29 44.51 65.60
C LYS A 1151 -43.14 43.03 66.05
N THR A 1152 -42.25 42.63 66.96
CA THR A 1152 -41.09 43.29 67.61
C THR A 1152 -40.12 42.25 68.17
N THR A 1153 -38.81 42.49 68.01
CA THR A 1153 -37.68 42.01 68.86
C THR A 1153 -37.50 40.51 69.20
N SER A 1154 -36.33 40.01 68.75
CA SER A 1154 -35.40 39.04 69.39
C SER A 1154 -35.47 37.53 69.04
N ALA A 1155 -34.25 36.97 68.94
CA ALA A 1155 -33.82 35.56 68.94
C ALA A 1155 -34.09 34.66 67.69
N GLN A 1156 -32.97 34.13 67.16
CA GLN A 1156 -32.72 32.79 66.59
C GLN A 1156 -33.59 32.18 65.47
N GLY A 1157 -32.91 31.60 64.46
CA GLY A 1157 -33.17 30.20 64.08
C GLY A 1157 -33.48 29.91 62.61
N ASP A 1158 -32.82 28.89 62.06
CA ASP A 1158 -33.00 28.35 60.69
C ASP A 1158 -34.43 27.86 60.40
N GLY A 1159 -34.82 27.84 59.11
CA GLY A 1159 -36.05 27.14 58.70
C GLY A 1159 -36.39 27.10 57.21
N HIS A 1160 -36.32 28.23 56.49
CA HIS A 1160 -37.06 28.38 55.23
C HIS A 1160 -36.37 27.92 53.92
N GLU A 1161 -35.04 27.84 53.85
CA GLU A 1161 -34.35 27.48 52.59
C GLU A 1161 -34.67 26.04 52.13
N ALA A 1162 -34.91 25.12 53.07
CA ALA A 1162 -35.21 23.70 52.80
C ALA A 1162 -36.58 23.41 52.17
N GLU A 1163 -37.41 24.44 51.92
CA GLU A 1163 -38.73 24.31 51.32
C GLU A 1163 -38.79 24.82 49.86
N LEU A 1164 -38.01 25.86 49.52
CA LEU A 1164 -37.96 26.40 48.15
C LEU A 1164 -37.31 25.42 47.15
N GLU A 1165 -36.21 24.75 47.52
CA GLU A 1165 -35.61 23.67 46.70
C GLU A 1165 -36.59 22.53 46.38
N ARG A 1166 -37.60 22.32 47.24
CA ARG A 1166 -38.58 21.23 47.10
C ARG A 1166 -39.67 21.56 46.07
N ILE A 1167 -39.89 22.84 45.77
CA ILE A 1167 -40.88 23.32 44.79
C ILE A 1167 -40.29 23.29 43.38
N TRP A 1168 -39.04 23.74 43.21
CA TRP A 1168 -38.39 23.85 41.89
C TRP A 1168 -38.23 22.50 41.17
N ARG A 1169 -38.00 21.39 41.88
CA ARG A 1169 -37.84 20.05 41.28
C ARG A 1169 -39.14 19.40 40.77
N LYS A 1170 -40.23 20.16 40.59
CA LYS A 1170 -41.58 19.61 40.39
C LYS A 1170 -42.39 20.20 39.22
N VAL A 1171 -41.78 21.07 38.42
CA VAL A 1171 -42.51 21.90 37.42
C VAL A 1171 -42.04 21.67 35.97
N VAL A 1172 -40.83 21.16 35.74
CA VAL A 1172 -40.28 20.96 34.38
C VAL A 1172 -39.90 19.50 34.17
N GLY A 1173 -40.80 18.75 33.53
CA GLY A 1173 -40.61 17.36 33.12
C GLY A 1173 -41.80 16.87 32.29
N ASP A 1174 -41.51 16.36 31.10
CA ASP A 1174 -42.41 15.72 30.12
C ASP A 1174 -43.67 16.49 29.68
N GLU A 1175 -43.62 17.06 28.46
CA GLU A 1175 -44.44 16.54 27.34
C GLU A 1175 -43.82 16.91 25.98
N SER A 1176 -44.18 16.20 24.90
CA SER A 1176 -43.53 16.30 23.58
C SER A 1176 -44.47 15.88 22.45
N GLY A 1177 -44.47 16.57 21.29
CA GLY A 1177 -45.18 16.10 20.09
C GLY A 1177 -45.28 17.09 18.92
N CYS A 1178 -44.92 16.61 17.72
CA CYS A 1178 -44.98 17.23 16.38
C CYS A 1178 -46.38 17.82 16.01
N TYR A 1179 -46.54 18.74 15.04
CA TYR A 1179 -46.09 18.69 13.63
C TYR A 1179 -45.86 20.08 12.95
N TYR A 1180 -45.39 20.05 11.70
CA TYR A 1180 -45.08 21.12 10.72
C TYR A 1180 -46.18 22.22 10.56
N GLU A 1181 -45.89 23.45 10.07
CA GLU A 1181 -45.52 23.74 8.66
C GLU A 1181 -44.81 25.10 8.36
N ALA A 1182 -44.06 25.12 7.25
CA ALA A 1182 -43.59 26.22 6.37
C ALA A 1182 -43.34 27.67 6.87
N THR A 1183 -42.07 28.10 6.79
CA THR A 1183 -41.55 29.12 5.82
C THR A 1183 -40.01 29.25 6.01
N GLY A 1184 -39.29 30.04 5.20
CA GLY A 1184 -37.84 30.19 5.39
C GLY A 1184 -37.16 31.24 4.50
N GLY A 1185 -35.84 31.41 4.67
CA GLY A 1185 -34.97 32.30 3.89
C GLY A 1185 -34.38 33.45 4.70
N ALA A 1186 -33.10 33.76 4.44
CA ALA A 1186 -32.26 34.74 5.16
C ALA A 1186 -32.00 34.39 6.65
N GLY A 1187 -30.89 34.81 7.29
CA GLY A 1187 -29.93 35.86 6.91
C GLY A 1187 -30.29 37.17 7.63
N ASP A 1188 -29.42 37.79 8.42
CA ASP A 1188 -28.04 37.43 8.75
C ASP A 1188 -27.63 38.01 10.12
N GLU A 1189 -26.34 38.01 10.42
CA GLU A 1189 -25.64 38.99 11.28
C GLU A 1189 -26.10 39.16 12.75
N ALA A 1190 -25.23 38.71 13.66
CA ALA A 1190 -25.12 39.26 15.01
C ALA A 1190 -24.03 40.34 15.03
N GLU A 1191 -24.36 41.59 14.68
CA GLU A 1191 -23.45 42.72 14.91
C GLU A 1191 -23.31 43.02 16.41
N GLY A 1192 -22.07 42.90 16.91
CA GLY A 1192 -21.68 43.31 18.25
C GLY A 1192 -20.88 44.62 18.24
N GLY A 1193 -21.48 45.77 17.91
CA GLY A 1193 -20.85 47.07 18.18
C GLY A 1193 -21.23 48.25 17.30
N LEU A 1194 -22.38 48.90 17.56
CA LEU A 1194 -22.75 50.17 16.91
C LEU A 1194 -23.11 51.27 17.92
N ALA A 1195 -22.23 52.27 18.06
CA ALA A 1195 -22.51 53.67 18.44
C ALA A 1195 -21.18 54.46 18.48
N GLY A 1196 -20.92 55.43 17.61
CA GLY A 1196 -21.71 55.93 16.47
C GLY A 1196 -20.88 56.89 15.61
N ALA A 1197 -21.45 57.41 14.53
CA ALA A 1197 -20.75 58.30 13.60
C ALA A 1197 -20.48 59.70 14.21
N PHE A 1198 -19.33 60.30 13.87
CA PHE A 1198 -19.28 61.43 12.91
C PHE A 1198 -17.86 61.71 12.41
N ASP A 1199 -17.78 62.50 11.33
CA ASP A 1199 -16.61 62.88 10.53
C ASP A 1199 -15.38 63.41 11.30
N GLY A 1200 -14.20 63.34 10.68
CA GLY A 1200 -12.99 64.01 11.20
C GLY A 1200 -11.67 63.55 10.59
N ASP A 1201 -11.40 64.04 9.37
CA ASP A 1201 -10.11 64.18 8.67
C ASP A 1201 -8.80 63.84 9.41
N ASN A 1202 -7.92 63.05 8.77
CA ASN A 1202 -6.64 63.56 8.25
C ASN A 1202 -5.83 62.52 7.47
N GLU A 1203 -5.24 62.95 6.36
CA GLU A 1203 -4.10 62.31 5.73
C GLU A 1203 -2.80 62.88 6.29
N GLU A 1204 -1.98 62.06 6.95
CA GLU A 1204 -0.52 62.13 6.91
C GLU A 1204 -0.04 60.66 6.93
N GLY A 1205 0.84 60.16 6.06
CA GLY A 1205 1.62 60.82 5.02
C GLY A 1205 3.12 60.63 5.27
N GLU A 1206 3.71 59.54 4.80
CA GLU A 1206 5.17 59.45 4.67
C GLU A 1206 5.60 58.38 3.65
N SER A 1207 6.87 58.44 3.23
CA SER A 1207 7.35 57.80 2.00
C SER A 1207 8.64 57.01 2.18
N VAL A 1208 8.72 55.87 1.48
CA VAL A 1208 9.93 55.34 0.81
C VAL A 1208 11.18 55.14 1.69
N THR A 1209 11.30 53.90 2.19
CA THR A 1209 12.53 53.08 2.30
C THR A 1209 13.83 53.66 2.89
N ASN A 1210 14.47 52.87 3.75
CA ASN A 1210 15.73 52.26 3.32
C ASN A 1210 16.03 50.90 3.97
N VAL A 1211 17.00 50.21 3.39
CA VAL A 1211 17.46 48.84 3.73
C VAL A 1211 18.65 48.91 4.69
N GLU A 1212 18.77 47.96 5.63
CA GLU A 1212 20.00 47.15 5.90
C GLU A 1212 19.88 46.31 7.20
N ASP A 1213 19.98 44.99 7.02
CA ASP A 1213 20.65 43.93 7.79
C ASP A 1213 20.46 43.70 9.32
N VAL A 1214 20.70 42.42 9.68
CA VAL A 1214 20.89 41.81 11.03
C VAL A 1214 19.59 41.63 11.86
N GLU A 1215 19.22 40.44 12.35
CA GLU A 1215 19.89 39.11 12.41
C GLU A 1215 18.91 37.97 12.04
#